data_AF-A0AAV6FHZ5-F1
#
_entry.id   AF-A0AAV6FHZ5-F1
#
_cell.length_a   1.000
_cell.length_b   1.000
_cell.length_c   1.000
_cell.angle_alpha   90.00
_cell.angle_beta   90.00
_cell.angle_gamma   90.00
#
_symmetry.space_group_name_H-M   'P 1'
#
loop_
_entity.id
_entity.type
_entity.pdbx_description
1 polymer ?
#
loop_
_entity_poly.entity_id
_entity_poly.type
_entity_poly.pdbx_seq_one_letter_code
_entity_poly.pdbx_strand_id
1 'polypeptide(L)'
;MVLTVQRQWMQRQWMYLENIFLGEDIRKQLPKESTEFNDINSSWKTIMDRLHKDNNALRGTHHPGLPEKLSEMNSKLEEIQKSLDMYLETKRQIFPRFYFLSNDDLLEILGQSRNPEAVQPHLKKCFDNIKKLQIGRVGLSSSKSEAMGMFSADGEYVEFTHPVLLEGPVEAWLCDVERTMRWSLKDSLKNCRMALIKNAGKRDRWVKDWPGQMVITASQIQWTTDVTKSLLTSKERGDKSALKSMKKKQVSMLNRYSEAIRGNLSNIMRLKIVALVTVEVHARDVIDKLAKAGCSDVNTFDWLCQLRLYWDKEVEDCIIRQTNTHFQYGYEYLGNSGRLVITPLTDRCYMTLTTALHLHRGGSPKGPAGTGKTETVKDLGKALGMYVIVVNCSEGLDFKSMGRMYAGLAQTGAWGCFDEFNRINIEVLSVVAQQILSILSALAAGANTFIFEGREIRLVWSCGIFITMNPGYAGRTELPDNLKSMFRPISMVVPDSTLIAEIILFGEGFNNCKVLAKKVFTLYSLAVQQLSQQDHYDFGLRALTSLLRYAGKKRRVCPDVADEEILLMSMKDMNIAKLTSIDLPLFSGVIQDLFPGVETPTIDYGKLKDMIEQGLRACGLQVTPFTMTKVIQLYETKNSRHSTMIVGKPGSGKSVTWKTLQNTLSSLYRKGEPGFNHVRECPLNPKAVSLGELYGEYDLSTNEWTDGVLSSLMRNACADEKPDEKWIVFDGPVDTLWIESMNSVMDDNKVLTLINGERISMPEQVSLLFEVEDLAVASPATVSRCGMVYNDYSDLGWKPYVRSWMDKRKKTEVEHLQRLFDAYIEKTLLFRKSHCKELVAITELNGVMSLCRLYDTLATPQNGVNPQDSEHYGRMVELWFLFSLIWSLCASVDEDGRKKIDNFLREMDGTFPNKDTIYEYYVDTKTKSWTSFEDKLLKSWRYPANAPFYKIMVPTVDTVRYNFLVQALVGSQYPVLLTGPVGTGKTSVAQSVLQGLDPTKWTTLTVNMSSQTTSNNVQAIIESRVEKRTKGVYVPVGGKRMLAFLDDLNMPAVDDFGSQPPLELLRLWIDYGFWYDRQKQTLKCVKDMYLLASMGPPGGGRTHISGRLQSRFNLINMTFPAESQIKRIYGTMINQKLQEFEEEVKPIGGILTQATLELYYAIIARFLPTPAKMHYLFNLRDISKVFQGLLRAHRDFHDTKQSITRLWIHECFRYLL
;
A
#
# COMPACT_ATOMS: atom_id res chain seq x y z
N MET A 1 7.51 38.90 1.49
CA MET A 1 6.81 37.63 1.18
C MET A 1 6.76 37.37 -0.32
N VAL A 2 6.18 38.26 -1.14
CA VAL A 2 6.16 38.13 -2.63
C VAL A 2 7.55 37.98 -3.26
N LEU A 3 8.50 38.85 -2.89
CA LEU A 3 9.91 38.76 -3.32
C LEU A 3 10.59 37.43 -2.89
N THR A 4 10.18 36.86 -1.76
CA THR A 4 10.74 35.60 -1.25
C THR A 4 10.23 34.41 -2.07
N VAL A 5 8.96 34.44 -2.46
CA VAL A 5 8.34 33.43 -3.34
C VAL A 5 8.91 33.52 -4.75
N GLN A 6 9.01 34.73 -5.32
CA GLN A 6 9.61 34.95 -6.64
C GLN A 6 11.08 34.50 -6.68
N ARG A 7 11.85 34.79 -5.63
CA ARG A 7 13.25 34.33 -5.50
C ARG A 7 13.34 32.79 -5.44
N GLN A 8 12.49 32.14 -4.64
CA GLN A 8 12.50 30.67 -4.52
C GLN A 8 12.12 29.99 -5.83
N TRP A 9 11.14 30.54 -6.53
CA TRP A 9 10.70 30.00 -7.81
C TRP A 9 11.78 30.16 -8.90
N MET A 10 12.37 31.36 -9.01
CA MET A 10 13.51 31.60 -9.91
C MET A 10 14.67 30.64 -9.62
N GLN A 11 15.03 30.47 -8.35
CA GLN A 11 16.14 29.61 -7.95
C GLN A 11 15.94 28.16 -8.39
N ARG A 12 14.71 27.64 -8.32
CA ARG A 12 14.41 26.27 -8.76
C ARG A 12 14.57 26.10 -10.26
N GLN A 13 13.97 26.99 -11.04
CA GLN A 13 14.08 26.92 -12.51
C GLN A 13 15.52 27.12 -12.98
N TRP A 14 16.25 28.05 -12.35
CA TRP A 14 17.67 28.25 -12.64
C TRP A 14 18.51 27.01 -12.32
N MET A 15 18.31 26.35 -11.17
CA MET A 15 19.04 25.11 -10.83
C MET A 15 18.76 23.97 -11.81
N TYR A 16 17.51 23.84 -12.26
CA TYR A 16 17.13 22.83 -13.26
C TYR A 16 17.82 23.10 -14.61
N LEU A 17 17.71 24.32 -15.12
CA LEU A 17 18.28 24.70 -16.41
C LEU A 17 19.82 24.80 -16.36
N GLU A 18 20.42 25.13 -15.21
CA GLU A 18 21.87 25.15 -15.05
C GLU A 18 22.46 23.77 -15.30
N ASN A 19 21.88 22.71 -14.73
CA ASN A 19 22.34 21.34 -14.96
C ASN A 19 22.31 20.94 -16.44
N ILE A 20 21.33 21.45 -17.19
CA ILE A 20 21.12 21.14 -18.62
C ILE A 20 22.10 21.94 -19.49
N PHE A 21 22.17 23.25 -19.30
CA PHE A 21 23.02 24.16 -20.08
C PHE A 21 24.49 24.17 -19.62
N LEU A 22 24.85 23.42 -18.58
CA LEU A 22 26.24 23.05 -18.30
C LEU A 22 26.81 22.11 -19.38
N GLY A 23 25.98 21.28 -20.02
CA GLY A 23 26.39 20.35 -21.07
C GLY A 23 26.76 21.07 -22.38
N GLU A 24 27.96 20.81 -22.91
CA GLU A 24 28.43 21.45 -24.15
C GLU A 24 27.55 21.15 -25.37
N ASP A 25 26.97 19.95 -25.46
CA ASP A 25 26.28 19.49 -26.66
C ASP A 25 24.91 20.18 -26.84
N ILE A 26 24.16 20.38 -25.75
CA ILE A 26 22.88 21.12 -25.79
C ILE A 26 23.13 22.60 -26.12
N ARG A 27 24.21 23.20 -25.58
CA ARG A 27 24.59 24.58 -25.90
C ARG A 27 24.90 24.80 -27.38
N LYS A 28 25.45 23.79 -28.06
CA LYS A 28 25.70 23.83 -29.51
C LYS A 28 24.40 23.77 -30.32
N GLN A 29 23.39 23.05 -29.82
CA GLN A 29 22.09 22.87 -30.50
C GLN A 29 21.15 24.06 -30.26
N LEU A 30 21.19 24.67 -29.07
CA LEU A 30 20.38 25.82 -28.67
C LEU A 30 21.28 27.02 -28.29
N PRO A 31 21.98 27.64 -29.26
CA PRO A 31 22.96 28.68 -28.97
C PRO A 31 22.33 29.98 -28.47
N LYS A 32 21.16 30.35 -28.99
CA LYS A 32 20.43 31.57 -28.59
C LYS A 32 19.97 31.47 -27.14
N GLU A 33 19.31 30.36 -26.79
CA GLU A 33 18.85 30.06 -25.44
C GLU A 33 20.03 29.92 -24.49
N SER A 34 21.17 29.36 -24.94
CA SER A 34 22.38 29.30 -24.11
C SER A 34 22.96 30.69 -23.83
N THR A 35 22.91 31.63 -24.79
CA THR A 35 23.34 33.01 -24.54
C THR A 35 22.42 33.72 -23.56
N GLU A 36 21.10 33.59 -23.75
CA GLU A 36 20.10 34.15 -22.82
C GLU A 36 20.24 33.56 -21.42
N PHE A 37 20.46 32.24 -21.31
CA PHE A 37 20.71 31.58 -20.02
C PHE A 37 22.00 32.07 -19.36
N ASN A 38 23.07 32.33 -20.10
CA ASN A 38 24.32 32.86 -19.55
C ASN A 38 24.16 34.28 -19.00
N ASP A 39 23.37 35.12 -19.66
CA ASP A 39 23.05 36.47 -19.18
C ASP A 39 22.23 36.42 -17.88
N ILE A 40 21.25 35.51 -17.83
CA ILE A 40 20.47 35.23 -16.63
C ILE A 40 21.37 34.68 -15.51
N ASN A 41 22.25 33.73 -15.82
CA ASN A 41 23.18 33.13 -14.84
C ASN A 41 24.13 34.18 -14.25
N SER A 42 24.70 35.05 -15.08
CA SER A 42 25.57 36.13 -14.64
C SER A 42 24.82 37.15 -13.76
N SER A 43 23.60 37.50 -14.18
CA SER A 43 22.71 38.38 -13.41
C SER A 43 22.32 37.76 -12.07
N TRP A 44 22.01 36.46 -12.05
CA TRP A 44 21.64 35.72 -10.85
C TRP A 44 22.79 35.60 -9.86
N LYS A 45 23.99 35.26 -10.33
CA LYS A 45 25.22 35.24 -9.51
C LYS A 45 25.49 36.60 -8.89
N THR A 46 25.34 37.68 -9.66
CA THR A 46 25.48 39.06 -9.15
C THR A 46 24.45 39.38 -8.05
N ILE A 47 23.19 38.96 -8.24
CA ILE A 47 22.14 39.12 -7.23
C ILE A 47 22.46 38.31 -5.98
N MET A 48 22.90 37.06 -6.13
CA MET A 48 23.23 36.16 -5.02
C MET A 48 24.47 36.61 -4.25
N ASP A 49 25.53 37.08 -4.92
CA ASP A 49 26.70 37.69 -4.28
C ASP A 49 26.33 38.94 -3.48
N ARG A 50 25.43 39.76 -4.03
CA ARG A 50 24.92 40.94 -3.32
C ARG A 50 24.13 40.56 -2.08
N LEU A 51 23.21 39.60 -2.21
CA LEU A 51 22.43 39.07 -1.08
C LEU A 51 23.31 38.35 -0.05
N HIS A 52 24.44 37.78 -0.47
CA HIS A 52 25.42 37.19 0.43
C HIS A 52 26.26 38.24 1.18
N LYS A 53 26.57 39.38 0.53
CA LYS A 53 27.23 40.52 1.18
C LYS A 53 26.31 41.23 2.17
N ASP A 54 25.04 41.41 1.82
CA ASP A 54 24.03 42.02 2.70
C ASP A 54 23.25 40.94 3.48
N ASN A 55 23.80 40.54 4.63
CA ASN A 55 23.18 39.53 5.51
C ASN A 55 21.85 39.97 6.15
N ASN A 56 21.47 41.24 6.01
CA ASN A 56 20.17 41.76 6.46
C ASN A 56 19.11 41.57 5.38
N ALA A 57 18.16 40.66 5.63
CA ALA A 57 17.10 40.31 4.68
C ALA A 57 16.22 41.49 4.23
N LEU A 58 15.96 42.49 5.09
CA LEU A 58 15.17 43.66 4.73
C LEU A 58 15.93 44.56 3.75
N ARG A 59 17.20 44.86 4.08
CA ARG A 59 18.06 45.72 3.27
C ARG A 59 18.41 45.09 1.92
N GLY A 60 18.76 43.80 1.91
CA GLY A 60 19.13 43.07 0.69
C GLY A 60 17.96 42.89 -0.28
N THR A 61 16.71 42.81 0.21
CA THR A 61 15.52 42.62 -0.64
C THR A 61 14.85 43.92 -1.10
N HIS A 62 15.11 45.05 -0.44
CA HIS A 62 14.56 46.37 -0.82
C HIS A 62 15.44 47.14 -1.81
N HIS A 63 16.33 46.45 -2.54
CA HIS A 63 17.12 47.08 -3.58
C HIS A 63 16.20 47.55 -4.73
N PRO A 64 16.32 48.81 -5.22
CA PRO A 64 15.52 49.31 -6.32
C PRO A 64 15.67 48.43 -7.58
N GLY A 65 14.57 48.13 -8.26
CA GLY A 65 14.58 47.36 -9.51
C GLY A 65 14.70 45.83 -9.37
N LEU A 66 14.88 45.31 -8.15
CA LEU A 66 15.01 43.87 -7.93
C LEU A 66 13.75 43.06 -8.32
N PRO A 67 12.51 43.44 -7.95
CA PRO A 67 11.33 42.68 -8.33
C PRO A 67 11.08 42.67 -9.84
N GLU A 68 11.27 43.81 -10.53
CA GLU A 68 11.13 43.87 -11.99
C GLU A 68 12.16 42.96 -12.68
N LYS A 69 13.41 43.00 -12.20
CA LYS A 69 14.50 42.17 -12.76
C LYS A 69 14.27 40.68 -12.54
N LEU A 70 13.76 40.28 -11.37
CA LEU A 70 13.39 38.88 -11.10
C LEU A 70 12.23 38.43 -12.00
N SER A 71 11.23 39.28 -12.23
CA SER A 71 10.12 38.98 -13.12
C SER A 71 10.58 38.81 -14.57
N GLU A 72 11.46 39.69 -15.06
CA GLU A 72 12.03 39.60 -16.41
C GLU A 72 12.84 38.31 -16.60
N MET A 73 13.70 37.99 -15.62
CA MET A 73 14.50 36.76 -15.64
C MET A 73 13.61 35.52 -15.67
N ASN A 74 12.52 35.52 -14.92
CA ASN A 74 11.57 34.41 -14.92
C ASN A 74 10.87 34.23 -16.28
N SER A 75 10.39 35.30 -16.90
CA SER A 75 9.78 35.21 -18.23
C SER A 75 10.76 34.66 -19.28
N LYS A 76 12.03 35.05 -19.20
CA LYS A 76 13.08 34.49 -20.08
C LYS A 76 13.37 33.01 -19.78
N LEU A 77 13.37 32.59 -18.51
CA LEU A 77 13.52 31.17 -18.16
C LEU A 77 12.36 30.32 -18.69
N GLU A 78 11.12 30.84 -18.64
CA GLU A 78 9.95 30.17 -19.25
C GLU A 78 10.07 30.04 -20.77
N GLU A 79 10.59 31.07 -21.46
CA GLU A 79 10.86 31.01 -22.91
C GLU A 79 11.91 29.95 -23.24
N ILE A 80 13.02 29.92 -22.50
CA ILE A 80 14.07 28.89 -22.64
C ILE A 80 13.47 27.49 -22.44
N GLN A 81 12.61 27.31 -21.44
CA GLN A 81 11.96 26.03 -21.17
C GLN A 81 11.05 25.59 -22.33
N LYS A 82 10.25 26.50 -22.90
CA LYS A 82 9.42 26.21 -24.09
C LYS A 82 10.26 25.82 -25.30
N SER A 83 11.37 26.52 -25.56
CA SER A 83 12.31 26.17 -26.62
C SER A 83 12.92 24.78 -26.40
N LEU A 84 13.28 24.45 -25.15
CA LEU A 84 13.80 23.13 -24.80
C LEU A 84 12.77 22.02 -25.05
N ASP A 85 11.50 22.22 -24.68
CA ASP A 85 10.43 21.26 -24.92
C ASP A 85 10.18 21.02 -26.42
N MET A 86 10.24 22.08 -27.24
CA MET A 86 10.16 21.97 -28.71
C MET A 86 11.36 21.21 -29.29
N TYR A 87 12.56 21.41 -28.74
CA TYR A 87 13.74 20.67 -29.12
C TYR A 87 13.60 19.18 -28.80
N LEU A 88 13.17 18.85 -27.58
CA LEU A 88 12.95 17.46 -27.16
C LEU A 88 11.90 16.76 -28.03
N GLU A 89 10.83 17.46 -28.40
CA GLU A 89 9.81 16.93 -29.31
C GLU A 89 10.38 16.60 -30.70
N THR A 90 11.23 17.47 -31.23
CA THR A 90 11.91 17.22 -32.51
C THR A 90 12.73 15.94 -32.46
N LYS A 91 13.43 15.68 -31.33
CA LYS A 91 14.20 14.45 -31.12
C LYS A 91 13.30 13.21 -31.01
N ARG A 92 12.12 13.33 -30.42
CA ARG A 92 11.12 12.24 -30.39
C ARG A 92 10.58 11.89 -31.77
N GLN A 93 10.40 12.87 -32.65
CA GLN A 93 9.98 12.59 -34.03
C GLN A 93 11.04 11.81 -34.82
N ILE A 94 12.33 12.09 -34.58
CA ILE A 94 13.43 11.37 -35.23
C ILE A 94 13.50 9.91 -34.73
N PHE A 95 13.42 9.71 -33.41
CA PHE A 95 13.38 8.38 -32.80
C PHE A 95 12.12 8.22 -31.94
N PRO A 96 11.01 7.70 -32.53
CA PRO A 96 9.71 7.61 -31.88
C PRO A 96 9.66 6.83 -30.55
N ARG A 97 10.65 5.99 -30.25
CA ARG A 97 10.68 5.28 -28.96
C ARG A 97 10.94 6.23 -27.77
N PHE A 98 11.46 7.44 -28.01
CA PHE A 98 11.58 8.47 -26.98
C PHE A 98 10.25 9.05 -26.48
N TYR A 99 9.14 8.79 -27.17
CA TYR A 99 7.81 9.14 -26.66
C TYR A 99 7.48 8.42 -25.33
N PHE A 100 8.13 7.28 -25.04
CA PHE A 100 7.91 6.47 -23.85
C PHE A 100 8.86 6.74 -22.68
N LEU A 101 9.75 7.74 -22.80
CA LEU A 101 10.71 8.14 -21.75
C LEU A 101 10.29 9.43 -21.05
N SER A 102 10.76 9.68 -19.82
CA SER A 102 10.60 11.00 -19.19
C SER A 102 11.47 12.06 -19.88
N ASN A 103 11.22 13.34 -19.61
CA ASN A 103 12.06 14.42 -20.13
C ASN A 103 13.49 14.35 -19.57
N ASP A 104 13.64 14.01 -18.28
CA ASP A 104 14.94 13.88 -17.62
C ASP A 104 15.77 12.74 -18.22
N ASP A 105 15.17 11.57 -18.44
CA ASP A 105 15.82 10.44 -19.11
C ASP A 105 16.30 10.83 -20.51
N LEU A 106 15.46 11.56 -21.25
CA LEU A 106 15.80 11.99 -22.60
C LEU A 106 16.95 13.00 -22.61
N LEU A 107 16.97 13.93 -21.65
CA LEU A 107 18.06 14.89 -21.50
C LEU A 107 19.37 14.22 -21.09
N GLU A 108 19.33 13.20 -20.23
CA GLU A 108 20.51 12.42 -19.85
C GLU A 108 21.11 11.68 -21.06
N ILE A 109 20.25 11.03 -21.87
CA ILE A 109 20.65 10.35 -23.11
C ILE A 109 21.29 11.35 -24.09
N LEU A 110 20.64 12.51 -24.31
CA LEU A 110 21.13 13.52 -25.25
C LEU A 110 22.39 14.23 -24.75
N GLY A 111 22.53 14.42 -23.44
CA GLY A 111 23.70 15.03 -22.80
C GLY A 111 24.95 14.15 -22.86
N GLN A 112 24.78 12.82 -22.96
CA GLN A 112 25.87 11.84 -23.03
C GLN A 112 26.20 11.40 -24.46
N SER A 113 25.93 12.24 -25.47
CA SER A 113 26.03 11.86 -26.88
C SER A 113 27.41 11.33 -27.32
N ARG A 114 28.48 11.80 -26.66
CA ARG A 114 29.87 11.40 -26.93
C ARG A 114 30.30 10.12 -26.21
N ASN A 115 29.53 9.64 -25.23
CA ASN A 115 29.84 8.45 -24.45
C ASN A 115 28.72 7.39 -24.55
N PRO A 116 28.78 6.51 -25.57
CA PRO A 116 27.77 5.46 -25.75
C PRO A 116 27.64 4.50 -24.57
N GLU A 117 28.69 4.33 -23.75
CA GLU A 117 28.60 3.49 -22.54
C GLU A 117 27.64 4.07 -21.49
N ALA A 118 27.56 5.40 -21.39
CA ALA A 118 26.65 6.08 -20.47
C ALA A 118 25.18 5.98 -20.92
N VAL A 119 24.90 5.69 -22.19
CA VAL A 119 23.54 5.50 -22.71
C VAL A 119 22.97 4.09 -22.43
N GLN A 120 23.85 3.10 -22.20
CA GLN A 120 23.49 1.69 -21.95
C GLN A 120 22.36 1.50 -20.91
N PRO A 121 22.35 2.19 -19.75
CA PRO A 121 21.31 2.00 -18.73
C PRO A 121 19.88 2.34 -19.22
N HIS A 122 19.76 3.18 -20.25
CA HIS A 122 18.49 3.60 -20.81
C HIS A 122 17.97 2.69 -21.93
N LEU A 123 18.81 1.80 -22.49
CA LEU A 123 18.42 0.92 -23.60
C LEU A 123 17.24 -0.01 -23.23
N LYS A 124 17.21 -0.49 -21.97
CA LYS A 124 16.10 -1.29 -21.43
C LYS A 124 14.75 -0.56 -21.44
N LYS A 125 14.77 0.78 -21.53
CA LYS A 125 13.55 1.61 -21.58
C LYS A 125 13.08 1.81 -23.03
N CYS A 126 14.01 1.82 -23.99
CA CYS A 126 13.73 2.03 -25.42
C CYS A 126 13.38 0.74 -26.19
N PHE A 127 13.88 -0.41 -25.74
CA PHE A 127 13.68 -1.71 -26.40
C PHE A 127 13.03 -2.71 -25.44
N ASP A 128 12.36 -3.74 -25.97
CA ASP A 128 11.69 -4.74 -25.13
C ASP A 128 12.69 -5.53 -24.28
N ASN A 129 13.76 -6.03 -24.91
CA ASN A 129 14.74 -6.88 -24.23
C ASN A 129 16.20 -6.61 -24.60
N ILE A 130 16.56 -5.40 -25.07
CA ILE A 130 17.97 -5.01 -25.18
C ILE A 130 18.41 -4.40 -23.85
N LYS A 131 19.22 -5.13 -23.08
CA LYS A 131 19.78 -4.64 -21.82
C LYS A 131 21.09 -3.90 -22.02
N LYS A 132 21.97 -4.43 -22.87
CA LYS A 132 23.25 -3.80 -23.20
C LYS A 132 23.72 -4.15 -24.62
N LEU A 133 24.48 -3.27 -25.24
CA LEU A 133 25.20 -3.51 -26.49
C LEU A 133 26.65 -3.94 -26.19
N GLN A 134 27.19 -4.86 -26.98
CA GLN A 134 28.62 -5.18 -26.97
C GLN A 134 29.34 -4.10 -27.77
N ILE A 135 29.99 -3.17 -27.09
CA ILE A 135 30.75 -2.09 -27.73
C ILE A 135 32.19 -2.56 -27.95
N GLY A 136 32.67 -2.47 -29.18
CA GLY A 136 34.06 -2.64 -29.58
C GLY A 136 34.67 -1.31 -30.02
N ARG A 137 36.00 -1.23 -30.03
CA ARG A 137 36.74 -0.08 -30.60
C ARG A 137 37.31 -0.45 -31.96
N VAL A 138 37.25 0.47 -32.91
CA VAL A 138 37.74 0.25 -34.27
C VAL A 138 39.25 0.47 -34.33
N GLY A 139 40.04 -0.61 -34.28
CA GLY A 139 41.52 -0.54 -34.38
C GLY A 139 42.23 -0.05 -33.11
N LEU A 140 43.55 -0.27 -33.03
CA LEU A 140 44.37 0.03 -31.84
C LEU A 140 44.56 1.54 -31.56
N SER A 141 44.21 2.42 -32.50
CA SER A 141 44.51 3.86 -32.45
C SER A 141 43.31 4.79 -32.72
N SER A 142 42.08 4.27 -32.85
CA SER A 142 40.90 5.13 -33.07
C SER A 142 40.00 5.20 -31.83
N SER A 143 39.38 6.37 -31.62
CA SER A 143 38.37 6.61 -30.58
C SER A 143 36.96 6.16 -30.98
N LYS A 144 36.80 5.46 -32.11
CA LYS A 144 35.50 5.12 -32.68
C LYS A 144 34.92 3.88 -32.01
N SER A 145 33.68 4.00 -31.55
CA SER A 145 32.93 2.93 -30.90
C SER A 145 31.95 2.30 -31.87
N GLU A 146 31.93 0.97 -31.94
CA GLU A 146 30.98 0.20 -32.75
C GLU A 146 30.23 -0.81 -31.88
N ALA A 147 28.92 -0.98 -32.10
CA ALA A 147 28.16 -2.06 -31.50
C ALA A 147 28.27 -3.33 -32.36
N MET A 148 28.84 -4.38 -31.79
CA MET A 148 29.01 -5.69 -32.45
C MET A 148 27.82 -6.64 -32.24
N GLY A 149 26.98 -6.37 -31.24
CA GLY A 149 25.84 -7.20 -30.90
C GLY A 149 25.09 -6.70 -29.69
N MET A 150 24.07 -7.45 -29.29
CA MET A 150 23.16 -7.09 -28.19
C MET A 150 23.06 -8.22 -27.16
N PHE A 151 22.84 -7.82 -25.90
CA PHE A 151 22.55 -8.74 -24.80
C PHE A 151 21.14 -8.55 -24.28
N SER A 152 20.47 -9.66 -23.98
CA SER A 152 19.17 -9.66 -23.31
C SER A 152 19.26 -9.35 -21.82
N ALA A 153 18.12 -9.06 -21.20
CA ALA A 153 18.01 -8.99 -19.74
C ALA A 153 18.42 -10.30 -19.05
N ASP A 154 18.13 -11.44 -19.69
CA ASP A 154 18.48 -12.79 -19.24
C ASP A 154 19.97 -13.14 -19.45
N GLY A 155 20.72 -12.29 -20.18
CA GLY A 155 22.14 -12.49 -20.49
C GLY A 155 22.42 -13.27 -21.78
N GLU A 156 21.43 -13.52 -22.64
CA GLU A 156 21.67 -14.08 -23.97
C GLU A 156 22.37 -13.05 -24.86
N TYR A 157 23.32 -13.49 -25.67
CA TYR A 157 24.03 -12.65 -26.63
C TYR A 157 23.60 -12.97 -28.06
N VAL A 158 23.36 -11.94 -28.86
CA VAL A 158 23.08 -12.02 -30.31
C VAL A 158 24.02 -11.07 -31.03
N GLU A 159 24.84 -11.63 -31.92
CA GLU A 159 25.76 -10.89 -32.78
C GLU A 159 24.99 -10.18 -33.90
N PHE A 160 25.43 -8.96 -34.26
CA PHE A 160 24.89 -8.24 -35.40
C PHE A 160 25.55 -8.71 -36.70
N THR A 161 24.76 -8.81 -37.77
CA THR A 161 25.30 -9.16 -39.09
C THR A 161 26.31 -8.13 -39.59
N HIS A 162 26.10 -6.86 -39.24
CA HIS A 162 27.00 -5.75 -39.51
C HIS A 162 27.15 -4.89 -38.25
N PRO A 163 28.37 -4.54 -37.81
CA PRO A 163 28.55 -3.64 -36.68
C PRO A 163 27.92 -2.26 -36.94
N VAL A 164 27.32 -1.68 -35.90
CA VAL A 164 26.71 -0.33 -35.97
C VAL A 164 27.67 0.69 -35.40
N LEU A 165 28.01 1.73 -36.17
CA LEU A 165 28.86 2.82 -35.71
C LEU A 165 28.10 3.72 -34.72
N LEU A 166 28.63 3.87 -33.51
CA LEU A 166 28.04 4.68 -32.43
C LEU A 166 28.64 6.10 -32.42
N GLU A 167 28.64 6.76 -33.58
CA GLU A 167 29.12 8.14 -33.75
C GLU A 167 27.98 9.06 -34.18
N GLY A 168 28.03 10.32 -33.73
CA GLY A 168 27.04 11.33 -34.07
C GLY A 168 25.82 11.35 -33.12
N PRO A 169 24.69 11.93 -33.54
CA PRO A 169 23.51 12.09 -32.70
C PRO A 169 22.95 10.75 -32.22
N VAL A 170 22.55 10.69 -30.94
CA VAL A 170 22.11 9.45 -30.28
C VAL A 170 20.88 8.84 -30.93
N GLU A 171 19.92 9.68 -31.27
CA GLU A 171 18.70 9.29 -31.97
C GLU A 171 18.97 8.64 -33.34
N ALA A 172 20.06 9.00 -34.02
CA ALA A 172 20.38 8.49 -35.34
C ALA A 172 20.95 7.08 -35.27
N TRP A 173 21.97 6.86 -34.44
CA TRP A 173 22.55 5.52 -34.29
C TRP A 173 21.60 4.57 -33.56
N LEU A 174 20.68 5.05 -32.70
CA LEU A 174 19.62 4.20 -32.13
C LEU A 174 18.65 3.69 -33.22
N CYS A 175 18.31 4.52 -34.22
CA CYS A 175 17.57 4.08 -35.39
C CYS A 175 18.33 3.04 -36.22
N ASP A 176 19.65 3.13 -36.30
CA ASP A 176 20.50 2.14 -36.97
C ASP A 176 20.60 0.83 -36.19
N VAL A 177 20.68 0.90 -34.85
CA VAL A 177 20.59 -0.27 -33.96
C VAL A 177 19.24 -0.97 -34.12
N GLU A 178 18.12 -0.24 -34.15
CA GLU A 178 16.79 -0.83 -34.38
C GLU A 178 16.71 -1.56 -35.73
N ARG A 179 17.20 -0.93 -36.81
CA ARG A 179 17.21 -1.54 -38.15
C ARG A 179 18.10 -2.78 -38.20
N THR A 180 19.31 -2.69 -37.64
CA THR A 180 20.29 -3.78 -37.63
C THR A 180 19.84 -4.95 -36.76
N MET A 181 19.16 -4.68 -35.64
CA MET A 181 18.52 -5.71 -34.81
C MET A 181 17.52 -6.54 -35.64
N ARG A 182 16.56 -5.88 -36.31
CA ARG A 182 15.54 -6.57 -37.12
C ARG A 182 16.17 -7.38 -38.25
N TRP A 183 17.16 -6.80 -38.94
CA TRP A 183 17.88 -7.48 -40.01
C TRP A 183 18.63 -8.72 -39.51
N SER A 184 19.40 -8.57 -38.43
CA SER A 184 20.21 -9.65 -37.86
C SER A 184 19.33 -10.81 -37.38
N LEU A 185 18.17 -10.51 -36.79
CA LEU A 185 17.20 -11.54 -36.41
C LEU A 185 16.56 -12.23 -37.62
N LYS A 186 16.26 -11.49 -38.70
CA LYS A 186 15.75 -12.10 -39.95
C LYS A 186 16.77 -13.07 -40.56
N ASP A 187 18.04 -12.68 -40.64
CA ASP A 187 19.10 -13.55 -41.15
C ASP A 187 19.36 -14.75 -40.21
N SER A 188 19.39 -14.50 -38.89
CA SER A 188 19.51 -15.54 -37.87
C SER A 188 18.38 -16.57 -37.97
N LEU A 189 17.13 -16.14 -38.21
CA LEU A 189 15.98 -17.04 -38.42
C LEU A 189 16.16 -17.92 -39.66
N LYS A 190 16.59 -17.33 -40.78
CA LYS A 190 16.88 -18.04 -42.04
C LYS A 190 17.92 -19.14 -41.80
N ASN A 191 19.02 -18.81 -41.12
CA ASN A 191 20.11 -19.73 -40.83
C ASN A 191 19.72 -20.80 -39.80
N CYS A 192 19.01 -20.42 -38.73
CA CYS A 192 18.49 -21.33 -37.71
C CYS A 192 17.56 -22.41 -38.32
N ARG A 193 16.67 -22.00 -39.22
CA ARG A 193 15.78 -22.92 -39.95
C ARG A 193 16.57 -23.88 -40.83
N MET A 194 17.56 -23.40 -41.57
CA MET A 194 18.41 -24.27 -42.40
C MET A 194 19.18 -25.29 -41.55
N ALA A 195 19.67 -24.87 -40.38
CA ALA A 195 20.35 -25.74 -39.42
C ALA A 195 19.41 -26.81 -38.85
N LEU A 196 18.15 -26.46 -38.54
CA LEU A 196 17.13 -27.41 -38.06
C LEU A 196 16.87 -28.52 -39.08
N ILE A 197 16.76 -28.17 -40.37
CA ILE A 197 16.54 -29.15 -41.45
C ILE A 197 17.74 -30.10 -41.58
N LYS A 198 18.96 -29.57 -41.50
CA LYS A 198 20.21 -30.36 -41.60
C LYS A 198 20.43 -31.27 -40.37
N ASN A 199 20.05 -30.83 -39.18
CA ASN A 199 20.31 -31.50 -37.91
C ASN A 199 19.04 -32.12 -37.27
N ALA A 200 18.11 -32.63 -38.08
CA ALA A 200 16.83 -33.17 -37.60
C ALA A 200 16.95 -34.25 -36.50
N GLY A 201 18.07 -34.99 -36.45
CA GLY A 201 18.34 -36.03 -35.44
C GLY A 201 19.03 -35.57 -34.14
N LYS A 202 19.59 -34.34 -34.09
CA LYS A 202 20.37 -33.81 -32.94
C LYS A 202 19.83 -32.46 -32.45
N ARG A 203 18.54 -32.42 -32.12
CA ARG A 203 17.85 -31.19 -31.69
C ARG A 203 18.43 -30.55 -30.43
N ASP A 204 18.97 -31.33 -29.49
CA ASP A 204 19.54 -30.80 -28.24
C ASP A 204 20.75 -29.89 -28.46
N ARG A 205 21.55 -30.15 -29.50
CA ARG A 205 22.67 -29.28 -29.90
C ARG A 205 22.16 -28.03 -30.62
N TRP A 206 21.17 -28.18 -31.49
CA TRP A 206 20.56 -27.06 -32.19
C TRP A 206 19.93 -26.03 -31.24
N VAL A 207 19.26 -26.46 -30.17
CA VAL A 207 18.71 -25.53 -29.16
C VAL A 207 19.81 -24.74 -28.43
N LYS A 208 21.01 -25.33 -28.27
CA LYS A 208 22.15 -24.67 -27.62
C LYS A 208 22.82 -23.62 -28.51
N ASP A 209 22.92 -23.90 -29.80
CA ASP A 209 23.72 -23.10 -30.74
C ASP A 209 22.99 -21.83 -31.23
N TRP A 210 21.66 -21.74 -31.06
CA TRP A 210 20.85 -20.63 -31.61
C TRP A 210 20.13 -19.79 -30.52
N PRO A 211 19.79 -18.51 -30.81
CA PRO A 211 19.00 -17.68 -29.92
C PRO A 211 17.60 -18.26 -29.68
N GLY A 212 17.09 -18.19 -28.44
CA GLY A 212 15.86 -18.91 -28.09
C GLY A 212 14.62 -18.45 -28.84
N GLN A 213 14.49 -17.13 -29.09
CA GLN A 213 13.41 -16.58 -29.93
C GLN A 213 13.41 -17.23 -31.33
N MET A 214 14.59 -17.37 -31.95
CA MET A 214 14.73 -17.95 -33.29
C MET A 214 14.45 -19.46 -33.29
N VAL A 215 14.87 -20.16 -32.23
CA VAL A 215 14.58 -21.60 -32.03
C VAL A 215 13.07 -21.85 -31.99
N ILE A 216 12.31 -21.06 -31.21
CA ILE A 216 10.86 -21.20 -31.11
C ILE A 216 10.18 -20.95 -32.45
N THR A 217 10.49 -19.82 -33.10
CA THR A 217 9.89 -19.45 -34.40
C THR A 217 10.24 -20.48 -35.49
N ALA A 218 11.50 -20.92 -35.57
CA ALA A 218 11.91 -21.95 -36.54
C ALA A 218 11.21 -23.29 -36.28
N SER A 219 11.01 -23.68 -35.02
CA SER A 219 10.28 -24.90 -34.68
C SER A 219 8.80 -24.80 -35.08
N GLN A 220 8.15 -23.65 -34.85
CA GLN A 220 6.77 -23.41 -35.28
C GLN A 220 6.60 -23.43 -36.80
N ILE A 221 7.56 -22.89 -37.56
CA ILE A 221 7.57 -22.98 -39.03
C ILE A 221 7.70 -24.45 -39.48
N GLN A 222 8.60 -25.20 -38.86
CA GLN A 222 8.81 -26.61 -39.18
C GLN A 222 7.57 -27.44 -38.84
N TRP A 223 6.97 -27.22 -37.67
CA TRP A 223 5.72 -27.85 -37.26
C TRP A 223 4.59 -27.55 -38.25
N THR A 224 4.38 -26.28 -38.61
CA THR A 224 3.37 -25.86 -39.59
C THR A 224 3.57 -26.58 -40.93
N THR A 225 4.82 -26.68 -41.38
CA THR A 225 5.19 -27.36 -42.63
C THR A 225 4.88 -28.85 -42.55
N ASP A 226 5.26 -29.51 -41.46
CA ASP A 226 5.09 -30.96 -41.30
C ASP A 226 3.63 -31.35 -41.09
N VAL A 227 2.83 -30.54 -40.39
CA VAL A 227 1.38 -30.76 -40.26
C VAL A 227 0.70 -30.57 -41.60
N THR A 228 1.05 -29.50 -42.34
CA THR A 228 0.49 -29.24 -43.68
C THR A 228 0.76 -30.41 -44.62
N LYS A 229 2.01 -30.92 -44.64
CA LYS A 229 2.37 -32.13 -45.41
C LYS A 229 1.58 -33.36 -44.95
N SER A 230 1.45 -33.56 -43.64
CA SER A 230 0.71 -34.70 -43.08
C SER A 230 -0.77 -34.66 -43.46
N LEU A 231 -1.40 -33.48 -43.46
CA LEU A 231 -2.79 -33.29 -43.90
C LEU A 231 -2.95 -33.58 -45.40
N LEU A 232 -2.03 -33.10 -46.24
CA LEU A 232 -2.04 -33.41 -47.67
C LEU A 232 -1.90 -34.93 -47.93
N THR A 233 -0.97 -35.60 -47.25
CA THR A 233 -0.81 -37.06 -47.34
C THR A 233 -2.03 -37.81 -46.79
N SER A 234 -2.66 -37.33 -45.71
CA SER A 234 -3.91 -37.89 -45.20
C SER A 234 -5.08 -37.70 -46.18
N LYS A 235 -5.11 -36.61 -46.95
CA LYS A 235 -6.08 -36.40 -48.04
C LYS A 235 -5.89 -37.42 -49.16
N GLU A 236 -4.65 -37.63 -49.57
CA GLU A 236 -4.29 -38.56 -50.65
C GLU A 236 -4.54 -40.02 -50.27
N ARG A 237 -4.25 -40.40 -49.01
CA ARG A 237 -4.37 -41.79 -48.52
C ARG A 237 -5.73 -42.12 -47.90
N GLY A 238 -6.55 -41.11 -47.59
CA GLY A 238 -7.82 -41.28 -46.90
C GLY A 238 -7.69 -41.81 -45.46
N ASP A 239 -6.51 -41.74 -44.83
CA ASP A 239 -6.25 -42.32 -43.51
C ASP A 239 -5.55 -41.36 -42.51
N LYS A 240 -5.66 -41.68 -41.22
CA LYS A 240 -5.13 -40.86 -40.11
C LYS A 240 -3.71 -41.29 -39.67
N SER A 241 -3.06 -42.18 -40.43
CA SER A 241 -1.79 -42.80 -40.03
C SER A 241 -0.64 -41.78 -39.95
N ALA A 242 -0.63 -40.80 -40.86
CA ALA A 242 0.36 -39.73 -40.92
C ALA A 242 0.35 -38.87 -39.64
N LEU A 243 -0.83 -38.37 -39.22
CA LEU A 243 -0.98 -37.57 -37.99
C LEU A 243 -0.63 -38.37 -36.71
N LYS A 244 -1.00 -39.65 -36.65
CA LYS A 244 -0.63 -40.53 -35.51
C LYS A 244 0.89 -40.76 -35.42
N SER A 245 1.56 -40.95 -36.55
CA SER A 245 3.02 -41.08 -36.62
C SER A 245 3.71 -39.79 -36.18
N MET A 246 3.19 -38.64 -36.63
CA MET A 246 3.68 -37.32 -36.23
C MET A 246 3.58 -37.10 -34.71
N LYS A 247 2.44 -37.46 -34.11
CA LYS A 247 2.26 -37.40 -32.65
C LYS A 247 3.31 -38.23 -31.90
N LYS A 248 3.62 -39.45 -32.37
CA LYS A 248 4.65 -40.29 -31.74
C LYS A 248 6.03 -39.63 -31.77
N LYS A 249 6.40 -39.02 -32.90
CA LYS A 249 7.67 -38.26 -33.03
C LYS A 249 7.70 -37.08 -32.06
N GLN A 250 6.60 -36.33 -31.96
CA GLN A 250 6.47 -35.19 -31.06
C GLN A 250 6.63 -35.59 -29.58
N VAL A 251 5.98 -36.69 -29.16
CA VAL A 251 6.10 -37.21 -27.79
C VAL A 251 7.52 -37.66 -27.46
N SER A 252 8.18 -38.37 -28.39
CA SER A 252 9.57 -38.77 -28.20
C SER A 252 10.52 -37.59 -28.03
N MET A 253 10.29 -36.49 -28.75
CA MET A 253 11.06 -35.26 -28.59
C MET A 253 10.80 -34.59 -27.23
N LEU A 254 9.54 -34.46 -26.80
CA LEU A 254 9.20 -33.86 -25.51
C LEU A 254 9.84 -34.60 -24.33
N ASN A 255 9.92 -35.93 -24.40
CA ASN A 255 10.60 -36.72 -23.36
C ASN A 255 12.09 -36.38 -23.25
N ARG A 256 12.79 -36.18 -24.38
CA ARG A 256 14.20 -35.75 -24.38
C ARG A 256 14.39 -34.37 -23.76
N TYR A 257 13.48 -33.43 -24.03
CA TYR A 257 13.53 -32.11 -23.38
C TYR A 257 13.26 -32.20 -21.88
N SER A 258 12.36 -33.07 -21.43
CA SER A 258 12.11 -33.33 -20.01
C SER A 258 13.36 -33.88 -19.30
N GLU A 259 14.05 -34.83 -19.92
CA GLU A 259 15.34 -35.35 -19.43
C GLU A 259 16.40 -34.24 -19.35
N ALA A 260 16.48 -33.37 -20.37
CA ALA A 260 17.39 -32.24 -20.37
C ALA A 260 17.10 -31.24 -19.24
N ILE A 261 15.82 -30.94 -18.96
CA ILE A 261 15.39 -30.03 -17.87
C ILE A 261 15.79 -30.55 -16.49
N ARG A 262 15.77 -31.88 -16.31
CA ARG A 262 16.20 -32.54 -15.06
C ARG A 262 17.71 -32.49 -14.84
N GLY A 263 18.47 -32.38 -15.92
CA GLY A 263 19.91 -32.20 -15.86
C GLY A 263 20.32 -30.83 -15.31
N ASN A 264 21.62 -30.67 -15.07
CA ASN A 264 22.18 -29.39 -14.69
C ASN A 264 22.28 -28.47 -15.92
N LEU A 265 21.42 -27.46 -16.00
CA LEU A 265 21.37 -26.48 -17.09
C LEU A 265 21.70 -25.09 -16.56
N SER A 266 22.34 -24.28 -17.40
CA SER A 266 22.44 -22.84 -17.14
C SER A 266 21.05 -22.20 -17.14
N ASN A 267 20.91 -21.06 -16.45
CA ASN A 267 19.62 -20.36 -16.35
C ASN A 267 19.04 -20.03 -17.73
N ILE A 268 19.87 -19.51 -18.63
CA ILE A 268 19.48 -19.18 -20.02
C ILE A 268 18.99 -20.42 -20.78
N MET A 269 19.71 -21.54 -20.70
CA MET A 269 19.32 -22.77 -21.40
C MET A 269 18.01 -23.33 -20.86
N ARG A 270 17.79 -23.22 -19.54
CA ARG A 270 16.51 -23.63 -18.95
C ARG A 270 15.36 -22.77 -19.46
N LEU A 271 15.51 -21.45 -19.46
CA LEU A 271 14.48 -20.54 -20.00
C LEU A 271 14.13 -20.86 -21.46
N LYS A 272 15.15 -21.12 -22.29
CA LYS A 272 14.98 -21.55 -23.69
C LYS A 272 14.15 -22.83 -23.81
N ILE A 273 14.56 -23.89 -23.11
CA ILE A 273 13.93 -25.20 -23.22
C ILE A 273 12.51 -25.15 -22.66
N VAL A 274 12.28 -24.48 -21.52
CA VAL A 274 10.95 -24.34 -20.92
C VAL A 274 10.00 -23.62 -21.88
N ALA A 275 10.43 -22.49 -22.44
CA ALA A 275 9.63 -21.73 -23.41
C ALA A 275 9.32 -22.54 -24.68
N LEU A 276 10.30 -23.29 -25.19
CA LEU A 276 10.10 -24.18 -26.33
C LEU A 276 9.11 -25.31 -26.00
N VAL A 277 9.30 -25.98 -24.85
CA VAL A 277 8.44 -27.07 -24.39
C VAL A 277 6.98 -26.63 -24.26
N THR A 278 6.71 -25.43 -23.73
CA THR A 278 5.34 -24.91 -23.62
C THR A 278 4.63 -24.85 -24.99
N VAL A 279 5.33 -24.37 -26.03
CA VAL A 279 4.80 -24.28 -27.40
C VAL A 279 4.67 -25.68 -28.02
N GLU A 280 5.65 -26.55 -27.81
CA GLU A 280 5.67 -27.91 -28.40
C GLU A 280 4.63 -28.85 -27.78
N VAL A 281 4.25 -28.63 -26.52
CA VAL A 281 3.14 -29.34 -25.87
C VAL A 281 1.81 -28.93 -26.48
N HIS A 282 1.58 -27.63 -26.70
CA HIS A 282 0.40 -27.16 -27.42
C HIS A 282 0.35 -27.73 -28.85
N ALA A 283 1.48 -27.72 -29.57
CA ALA A 283 1.60 -28.31 -30.90
C ALA A 283 1.23 -29.82 -30.93
N ARG A 284 1.64 -30.59 -29.91
CA ARG A 284 1.25 -32.00 -29.72
C ARG A 284 -0.27 -32.14 -29.55
N ASP A 285 -0.87 -31.28 -28.73
CA ASP A 285 -2.30 -31.35 -28.41
C ASP A 285 -3.17 -30.95 -29.61
N VAL A 286 -2.72 -29.99 -30.43
CA VAL A 286 -3.34 -29.66 -31.72
C VAL A 286 -3.30 -30.86 -32.68
N ILE A 287 -2.14 -31.55 -32.80
CA ILE A 287 -2.05 -32.75 -33.64
C ILE A 287 -3.03 -33.83 -33.17
N ASP A 288 -3.15 -34.05 -31.86
CA ASP A 288 -4.11 -35.00 -31.29
C ASP A 288 -5.56 -34.60 -31.57
N LYS A 289 -5.87 -33.31 -31.46
CA LYS A 289 -7.20 -32.75 -31.78
C LYS A 289 -7.53 -32.96 -33.26
N LEU A 290 -6.62 -32.63 -34.18
CA LEU A 290 -6.82 -32.83 -35.63
C LEU A 290 -7.04 -34.31 -35.96
N ALA A 291 -6.26 -35.21 -35.34
CA ALA A 291 -6.42 -36.65 -35.52
C ALA A 291 -7.78 -37.15 -35.01
N LYS A 292 -8.22 -36.68 -33.84
CA LYS A 292 -9.55 -37.02 -33.27
C LYS A 292 -10.69 -36.48 -34.12
N ALA A 293 -10.64 -35.21 -34.51
CA ALA A 293 -11.62 -34.56 -35.39
C ALA A 293 -11.66 -35.18 -36.80
N GLY A 294 -10.59 -35.86 -37.22
CA GLY A 294 -10.52 -36.49 -38.53
C GLY A 294 -10.30 -35.50 -39.66
N CYS A 295 -9.59 -34.40 -39.39
CA CYS A 295 -9.23 -33.43 -40.41
C CYS A 295 -8.32 -34.08 -41.45
N SER A 296 -8.71 -33.99 -42.71
CA SER A 296 -7.98 -34.50 -43.87
C SER A 296 -7.63 -33.42 -44.89
N ASP A 297 -8.07 -32.16 -44.69
CA ASP A 297 -7.80 -31.06 -45.62
C ASP A 297 -7.15 -29.86 -44.92
N VAL A 298 -6.31 -29.15 -45.67
CA VAL A 298 -5.63 -27.93 -45.19
C VAL A 298 -6.61 -26.75 -45.07
N ASN A 299 -7.74 -26.82 -45.78
CA ASN A 299 -8.80 -25.81 -45.73
C ASN A 299 -9.81 -26.05 -44.60
N THR A 300 -9.66 -27.11 -43.80
CA THR A 300 -10.55 -27.35 -42.66
C THR A 300 -10.37 -26.28 -41.59
N PHE A 301 -11.47 -25.76 -41.06
CA PHE A 301 -11.45 -24.69 -40.05
C PHE A 301 -10.58 -25.05 -38.82
N ASP A 302 -10.61 -26.30 -38.35
CA ASP A 302 -9.78 -26.76 -37.22
C ASP A 302 -8.27 -26.54 -37.44
N TRP A 303 -7.80 -26.54 -38.69
CA TRP A 303 -6.42 -26.15 -39.02
C TRP A 303 -6.29 -24.65 -39.28
N LEU A 304 -7.23 -24.05 -40.03
CA LEU A 304 -7.19 -22.62 -40.37
C LEU A 304 -7.24 -21.71 -39.13
N CYS A 305 -7.94 -22.12 -38.07
CA CYS A 305 -8.05 -21.36 -36.81
C CYS A 305 -6.74 -21.26 -36.02
N GLN A 306 -5.78 -22.15 -36.28
CA GLN A 306 -4.47 -22.16 -35.61
C GLN A 306 -3.59 -21.03 -36.13
N LEU A 307 -2.72 -20.50 -35.26
CA LEU A 307 -1.69 -19.53 -35.65
C LEU A 307 -0.56 -20.27 -36.38
N ARG A 308 -0.44 -20.05 -37.69
CA ARG A 308 0.46 -20.83 -38.56
C ARG A 308 1.56 -19.94 -39.11
N LEU A 309 2.80 -20.41 -39.04
CA LEU A 309 3.97 -19.66 -39.50
C LEU A 309 4.54 -20.34 -40.74
N TYR A 310 4.68 -19.57 -41.81
CA TYR A 310 5.23 -20.02 -43.09
C TYR A 310 6.48 -19.22 -43.41
N TRP A 311 7.50 -19.88 -43.94
CA TRP A 311 8.58 -19.20 -44.62
C TRP A 311 8.20 -19.03 -46.09
N ASP A 312 7.88 -17.80 -46.47
CA ASP A 312 7.57 -17.46 -47.86
C ASP A 312 8.88 -17.35 -48.65
N LYS A 313 8.96 -18.08 -49.76
CA LYS A 313 10.16 -18.11 -50.61
C LYS A 313 10.25 -16.90 -51.53
N GLU A 314 9.11 -16.29 -51.88
CA GLU A 314 9.09 -15.13 -52.79
C GLU A 314 9.50 -13.86 -52.04
N VAL A 315 8.99 -13.68 -50.83
CA VAL A 315 9.30 -12.53 -49.96
C VAL A 315 10.60 -12.75 -49.16
N GLU A 316 11.12 -13.97 -49.14
CA GLU A 316 12.19 -14.43 -48.23
C GLU A 316 11.94 -14.01 -46.77
N ASP A 317 10.72 -14.22 -46.29
CA ASP A 317 10.29 -13.75 -44.97
C ASP A 317 9.31 -14.71 -44.29
N CYS A 318 9.16 -14.56 -42.97
CA CYS A 318 8.20 -15.30 -42.17
C CYS A 318 6.83 -14.62 -42.25
N ILE A 319 5.86 -15.29 -42.88
CA ILE A 319 4.46 -14.88 -42.98
C ILE A 319 3.62 -15.72 -42.04
N ILE A 320 2.85 -15.02 -41.21
CA ILE A 320 1.96 -15.59 -40.20
C ILE A 320 0.55 -15.55 -40.76
N ARG A 321 -0.14 -16.69 -40.71
CA ARG A 321 -1.52 -16.82 -41.19
C ARG A 321 -2.41 -17.39 -40.10
N GLN A 322 -3.55 -16.75 -39.86
CA GLN A 322 -4.60 -17.25 -38.99
C GLN A 322 -5.95 -16.91 -39.62
N THR A 323 -6.82 -17.90 -39.77
CA THR A 323 -8.07 -17.81 -40.55
C THR A 323 -7.81 -17.17 -41.93
N ASN A 324 -8.31 -15.95 -42.16
CA ASN A 324 -8.15 -15.19 -43.40
C ASN A 324 -7.11 -14.05 -43.28
N THR A 325 -6.50 -13.91 -42.11
CA THR A 325 -5.54 -12.83 -41.80
C THR A 325 -4.11 -13.23 -42.20
N HIS A 326 -3.32 -12.24 -42.60
CA HIS A 326 -1.90 -12.39 -42.93
C HIS A 326 -1.09 -11.27 -42.28
N PHE A 327 0.02 -11.62 -41.64
CA PHE A 327 0.94 -10.67 -40.99
C PHE A 327 2.39 -11.06 -41.30
N GLN A 328 3.27 -10.07 -41.43
CA GLN A 328 4.71 -10.29 -41.46
C GLN A 328 5.24 -10.37 -40.03
N TYR A 329 6.23 -11.22 -39.78
CA TYR A 329 6.90 -11.28 -38.49
C TYR A 329 7.69 -9.98 -38.23
N GLY A 330 7.57 -9.39 -37.04
CA GLY A 330 8.08 -8.04 -36.74
C GLY A 330 9.56 -7.95 -36.37
N TYR A 331 10.21 -9.07 -36.03
CA TYR A 331 11.64 -9.14 -35.65
C TYR A 331 12.09 -8.19 -34.53
N GLU A 332 11.21 -7.82 -33.60
CA GLU A 332 11.65 -7.19 -32.35
C GLU A 332 12.44 -8.22 -31.51
N TYR A 333 13.52 -7.80 -30.84
CA TYR A 333 14.28 -8.70 -29.97
C TYR A 333 13.59 -8.88 -28.62
N LEU A 334 13.09 -10.10 -28.39
CA LEU A 334 12.30 -10.47 -27.21
C LEU A 334 13.09 -11.27 -26.17
N GLY A 335 14.34 -11.62 -26.48
CA GLY A 335 15.21 -12.52 -25.70
C GLY A 335 14.55 -13.86 -25.35
N ASN A 336 14.90 -14.44 -24.19
CA ASN A 336 14.40 -15.73 -23.73
C ASN A 336 13.19 -15.58 -22.81
N SER A 337 12.28 -14.68 -23.19
CA SER A 337 11.09 -14.44 -22.40
C SER A 337 10.16 -15.67 -22.43
N GLY A 338 9.61 -16.04 -21.28
CA GLY A 338 8.72 -17.18 -21.15
C GLY A 338 7.47 -17.07 -22.04
N ARG A 339 6.92 -18.24 -22.41
CA ARG A 339 5.69 -18.37 -23.22
C ARG A 339 4.49 -18.68 -22.34
N LEU A 340 3.35 -18.09 -22.67
CA LEU A 340 2.10 -18.39 -21.99
C LEU A 340 1.62 -19.79 -22.38
N VAL A 341 1.01 -20.52 -21.44
CA VAL A 341 0.36 -21.79 -21.75
C VAL A 341 -0.87 -21.52 -22.64
N ILE A 342 -0.83 -22.03 -23.87
CA ILE A 342 -1.89 -21.81 -24.85
C ILE A 342 -3.06 -22.77 -24.56
N THR A 343 -4.17 -22.20 -24.12
CA THR A 343 -5.44 -22.92 -23.87
C THR A 343 -6.43 -22.69 -25.01
N PRO A 344 -7.52 -23.48 -25.11
CA PRO A 344 -8.59 -23.22 -26.09
C PRO A 344 -9.21 -21.81 -25.98
N LEU A 345 -9.19 -21.20 -24.79
CA LEU A 345 -9.62 -19.81 -24.61
C LEU A 345 -8.60 -18.82 -25.18
N THR A 346 -7.31 -19.08 -24.97
CA THR A 346 -6.19 -18.31 -25.54
C THR A 346 -6.25 -18.32 -27.07
N ASP A 347 -6.49 -19.48 -27.69
CA ASP A 347 -6.64 -19.60 -29.15
C ASP A 347 -7.79 -18.73 -29.69
N ARG A 348 -8.93 -18.73 -29.01
CA ARG A 348 -10.07 -17.86 -29.38
C ARG A 348 -9.73 -16.38 -29.24
N CYS A 349 -8.97 -16.04 -28.21
CA CYS A 349 -8.44 -14.69 -28.03
C CYS A 349 -7.53 -14.30 -29.20
N TYR A 350 -6.56 -15.14 -29.56
CA TYR A 350 -5.65 -14.90 -30.69
C TYR A 350 -6.43 -14.66 -31.97
N MET A 351 -7.38 -15.54 -32.31
CA MET A 351 -8.22 -15.36 -33.50
C MET A 351 -8.98 -14.04 -33.51
N THR A 352 -9.51 -13.62 -32.36
CA THR A 352 -10.31 -12.38 -32.29
C THR A 352 -9.44 -11.14 -32.41
N LEU A 353 -8.26 -11.15 -31.78
CA LEU A 353 -7.31 -10.04 -31.82
C LEU A 353 -6.66 -9.90 -33.19
N THR A 354 -6.22 -10.99 -33.82
CA THR A 354 -5.69 -10.97 -35.19
C THR A 354 -6.74 -10.52 -36.20
N THR A 355 -7.99 -10.96 -36.04
CA THR A 355 -9.08 -10.46 -36.90
C THR A 355 -9.38 -8.98 -36.64
N ALA A 356 -9.27 -8.49 -35.40
CA ALA A 356 -9.47 -7.08 -35.09
C ALA A 356 -8.42 -6.20 -35.77
N LEU A 357 -7.14 -6.58 -35.70
CA LEU A 357 -6.04 -5.91 -36.39
C LEU A 357 -6.23 -5.89 -37.90
N HIS A 358 -6.67 -7.01 -38.49
CA HIS A 358 -6.95 -7.10 -39.93
C HIS A 358 -8.10 -6.17 -40.36
N LEU A 359 -9.05 -5.88 -39.46
CA LEU A 359 -10.15 -4.94 -39.70
C LEU A 359 -9.81 -3.49 -39.30
N HIS A 360 -8.54 -3.19 -39.00
CA HIS A 360 -8.07 -1.88 -38.51
C HIS A 360 -8.85 -1.38 -37.27
N ARG A 361 -9.16 -2.30 -36.35
CA ARG A 361 -9.83 -2.03 -35.07
C ARG A 361 -8.95 -2.43 -33.89
N GLY A 362 -9.25 -1.86 -32.72
CA GLY A 362 -8.60 -2.28 -31.48
C GLY A 362 -9.17 -3.59 -30.91
N GLY A 363 -8.43 -4.24 -30.01
CA GLY A 363 -8.90 -5.42 -29.28
C GLY A 363 -9.27 -5.11 -27.82
N SER A 364 -10.37 -5.67 -27.31
CA SER A 364 -10.80 -5.47 -25.92
C SER A 364 -11.02 -6.80 -25.17
N PRO A 365 -9.96 -7.41 -24.60
CA PRO A 365 -10.12 -8.51 -23.65
C PRO A 365 -10.77 -8.03 -22.34
N LYS A 366 -11.93 -8.59 -22.00
CA LYS A 366 -12.68 -8.28 -20.78
C LYS A 366 -12.93 -9.54 -19.95
N GLY A 367 -12.80 -9.45 -18.64
CA GLY A 367 -13.05 -10.58 -17.75
C GLY A 367 -12.47 -10.38 -16.34
N PRO A 368 -12.73 -11.30 -15.40
CA PRO A 368 -12.24 -11.20 -14.02
C PRO A 368 -10.72 -11.03 -13.93
N ALA A 369 -10.23 -10.53 -12.81
CA ALA A 369 -8.79 -10.44 -12.57
C ALA A 369 -8.14 -11.84 -12.58
N GLY A 370 -6.88 -11.93 -13.01
CA GLY A 370 -6.13 -13.19 -13.02
C GLY A 370 -6.48 -14.18 -14.16
N THR A 371 -7.31 -13.78 -15.14
CA THR A 371 -7.64 -14.61 -16.32
C THR A 371 -6.65 -14.49 -17.50
N GLY A 372 -5.52 -13.81 -17.31
CA GLY A 372 -4.45 -13.73 -18.31
C GLY A 372 -4.71 -12.73 -19.47
N LYS A 373 -5.50 -11.68 -19.26
CA LYS A 373 -5.89 -10.71 -20.32
C LYS A 373 -4.68 -10.02 -20.96
N THR A 374 -3.86 -9.38 -20.13
CA THR A 374 -2.67 -8.63 -20.55
C THR A 374 -1.58 -9.58 -21.07
N GLU A 375 -1.43 -10.72 -20.40
CA GLU A 375 -0.48 -11.77 -20.74
C GLU A 375 -0.79 -12.40 -22.10
N THR A 376 -2.07 -12.55 -22.46
CA THR A 376 -2.49 -13.05 -23.78
C THR A 376 -2.12 -12.07 -24.89
N VAL A 377 -2.32 -10.75 -24.69
CA VAL A 377 -1.91 -9.73 -25.68
C VAL A 377 -0.39 -9.71 -25.83
N LYS A 378 0.36 -9.79 -24.71
CA LYS A 378 1.82 -9.86 -24.72
C LYS A 378 2.32 -11.12 -25.44
N ASP A 379 1.78 -12.30 -25.14
CA ASP A 379 2.23 -13.54 -25.78
C ASP A 379 1.89 -13.59 -27.27
N LEU A 380 0.74 -13.03 -27.69
CA LEU A 380 0.42 -12.83 -29.10
C LEU A 380 1.45 -11.93 -29.78
N GLY A 381 1.77 -10.78 -29.18
CA GLY A 381 2.81 -9.89 -29.71
C GLY A 381 4.17 -10.59 -29.84
N LYS A 382 4.54 -11.43 -28.86
CA LYS A 382 5.75 -12.26 -28.94
C LYS A 382 5.70 -13.32 -30.03
N ALA A 383 4.52 -13.86 -30.33
CA ALA A 383 4.32 -14.82 -31.41
C ALA A 383 4.43 -14.15 -32.79
N LEU A 384 4.06 -12.86 -32.88
CA LEU A 384 4.22 -12.05 -34.10
C LEU A 384 5.56 -11.33 -34.19
N GLY A 385 6.38 -11.32 -33.13
CA GLY A 385 7.66 -10.60 -33.10
C GLY A 385 7.49 -9.07 -32.99
N MET A 386 6.40 -8.62 -32.35
CA MET A 386 6.02 -7.21 -32.22
C MET A 386 6.47 -6.60 -30.90
N TYR A 387 6.81 -5.32 -30.91
CA TYR A 387 7.09 -4.56 -29.69
C TYR A 387 5.78 -4.20 -28.97
N VAL A 388 5.54 -4.76 -27.78
CA VAL A 388 4.31 -4.53 -26.99
C VAL A 388 4.62 -3.71 -25.74
N ILE A 389 4.02 -2.53 -25.66
CA ILE A 389 4.14 -1.63 -24.51
C ILE A 389 2.88 -1.76 -23.66
N VAL A 390 3.06 -2.15 -22.40
CA VAL A 390 1.97 -2.24 -21.42
C VAL A 390 1.97 -0.98 -20.57
N VAL A 391 0.81 -0.31 -20.50
CA VAL A 391 0.58 0.86 -19.66
C VAL A 391 -0.51 0.52 -18.67
N ASN A 392 -0.22 0.62 -17.37
CA ASN A 392 -1.23 0.43 -16.33
C ASN A 392 -2.03 1.73 -16.15
N CYS A 393 -3.34 1.69 -16.38
CA CYS A 393 -4.16 2.89 -16.29
C CYS A 393 -4.57 3.21 -14.85
N SER A 394 -4.47 4.48 -14.47
CA SER A 394 -4.89 5.02 -13.17
C SER A 394 -5.79 6.26 -13.36
N GLU A 395 -6.52 6.64 -12.31
CA GLU A 395 -7.39 7.84 -12.33
C GLU A 395 -6.63 9.15 -12.60
N GLY A 396 -5.35 9.23 -12.22
CA GLY A 396 -4.50 10.40 -12.43
C GLY A 396 -3.89 10.52 -13.84
N LEU A 397 -4.22 9.65 -14.80
CA LEU A 397 -3.75 9.78 -16.18
C LEU A 397 -4.48 10.89 -16.93
N ASP A 398 -3.73 11.78 -17.57
CA ASP A 398 -4.21 12.90 -18.36
C ASP A 398 -4.25 12.59 -19.87
N PHE A 399 -5.08 13.33 -20.60
CA PHE A 399 -5.23 13.13 -22.05
C PHE A 399 -3.97 13.51 -22.85
N LYS A 400 -3.12 14.42 -22.34
CA LYS A 400 -1.90 14.83 -23.05
C LYS A 400 -0.81 13.76 -22.97
N SER A 401 -0.62 13.14 -21.80
CA SER A 401 0.30 12.00 -21.70
C SER A 401 -0.18 10.82 -22.55
N MET A 402 -1.49 10.57 -22.59
CA MET A 402 -2.05 9.55 -23.48
C MET A 402 -1.82 9.89 -24.96
N GLY A 403 -2.08 11.14 -25.37
CA GLY A 403 -1.79 11.63 -26.73
C GLY A 403 -0.33 11.45 -27.12
N ARG A 404 0.60 11.81 -26.22
CA ARG A 404 2.04 11.58 -26.38
C ARG A 404 2.37 10.10 -26.61
N MET A 405 1.79 9.19 -25.81
CA MET A 405 2.01 7.74 -25.97
C MET A 405 1.44 7.23 -27.29
N TYR A 406 0.24 7.67 -27.69
CA TYR A 406 -0.39 7.28 -28.95
C TYR A 406 0.40 7.75 -30.17
N ALA A 407 0.96 8.97 -30.13
CA ALA A 407 1.87 9.47 -31.17
C ALA A 407 3.12 8.59 -31.30
N GLY A 408 3.68 8.13 -30.18
CA GLY A 408 4.79 7.18 -30.16
C GLY A 408 4.43 5.81 -30.74
N LEU A 409 3.25 5.27 -30.39
CA LEU A 409 2.77 3.98 -30.90
C LEU A 409 2.54 4.02 -32.41
N ALA A 410 1.88 5.06 -32.92
CA ALA A 410 1.59 5.25 -34.33
C ALA A 410 2.86 5.34 -35.19
N GLN A 411 3.86 6.09 -34.73
CA GLN A 411 5.12 6.30 -35.45
C GLN A 411 6.08 5.11 -35.34
N THR A 412 6.06 4.35 -34.24
CA THR A 412 6.88 3.15 -34.06
C THR A 412 6.27 1.92 -34.76
N GLY A 413 4.93 1.88 -34.88
CA GLY A 413 4.21 0.67 -35.29
C GLY A 413 4.16 -0.40 -34.19
N ALA A 414 4.33 0.02 -32.94
CA ALA A 414 4.28 -0.84 -31.76
C ALA A 414 2.83 -1.10 -31.33
N TRP A 415 2.65 -2.06 -30.43
CA TRP A 415 1.35 -2.36 -29.84
C TRP A 415 1.25 -1.73 -28.45
N GLY A 416 0.18 -0.98 -28.21
CA GLY A 416 -0.16 -0.46 -26.89
C GLY A 416 -1.20 -1.35 -26.22
N CYS A 417 -0.88 -1.91 -25.05
CA CYS A 417 -1.83 -2.62 -24.21
C CYS A 417 -2.09 -1.77 -22.95
N PHE A 418 -3.25 -1.13 -22.92
CA PHE A 418 -3.70 -0.30 -21.81
C PHE A 418 -4.45 -1.18 -20.82
N ASP A 419 -3.75 -1.55 -19.75
CA ASP A 419 -4.28 -2.39 -18.71
C ASP A 419 -5.24 -1.59 -17.84
N GLU A 420 -6.39 -2.17 -17.49
CA GLU A 420 -7.35 -1.53 -16.57
C GLU A 420 -7.89 -0.19 -17.08
N PHE A 421 -8.13 -0.10 -18.39
CA PHE A 421 -8.53 1.13 -19.09
C PHE A 421 -9.79 1.81 -18.51
N ASN A 422 -10.65 1.04 -17.85
CA ASN A 422 -11.85 1.51 -17.16
C ASN A 422 -11.59 2.18 -15.80
N ARG A 423 -10.34 2.52 -15.46
CA ARG A 423 -9.99 3.38 -14.31
C ARG A 423 -9.81 4.85 -14.68
N ILE A 424 -9.78 5.15 -15.97
CA ILE A 424 -9.63 6.53 -16.43
C ILE A 424 -10.96 7.27 -16.20
N ASN A 425 -10.87 8.52 -15.74
CA ASN A 425 -12.02 9.39 -15.56
C ASN A 425 -12.80 9.58 -16.88
N ILE A 426 -14.12 9.63 -16.79
CA ILE A 426 -15.02 9.70 -17.96
C ILE A 426 -14.74 10.94 -18.83
N GLU A 427 -14.38 12.06 -18.20
CA GLU A 427 -14.01 13.31 -18.88
C GLU A 427 -12.78 13.13 -19.78
N VAL A 428 -11.75 12.44 -19.28
CA VAL A 428 -10.52 12.15 -20.02
C VAL A 428 -10.77 11.11 -21.11
N LEU A 429 -11.57 10.08 -20.81
CA LEU A 429 -11.93 9.02 -21.77
C LEU A 429 -12.58 9.58 -23.04
N SER A 430 -13.35 10.66 -22.92
CA SER A 430 -14.04 11.29 -24.04
C SER A 430 -13.05 11.89 -25.07
N VAL A 431 -11.99 12.55 -24.59
CA VAL A 431 -10.92 13.10 -25.45
C VAL A 431 -10.05 11.98 -26.02
N VAL A 432 -9.70 10.99 -25.19
CA VAL A 432 -8.92 9.81 -25.61
C VAL A 432 -9.63 9.02 -26.71
N ALA A 433 -10.96 8.92 -26.68
CA ALA A 433 -11.72 8.28 -27.74
C ALA A 433 -11.51 8.97 -29.10
N GLN A 434 -11.40 10.30 -29.15
CA GLN A 434 -11.13 11.04 -30.38
C GLN A 434 -9.70 10.82 -30.88
N GLN A 435 -8.72 10.75 -29.98
CA GLN A 435 -7.33 10.43 -30.30
C GLN A 435 -7.21 9.04 -30.95
N ILE A 436 -7.83 8.02 -30.34
CA ILE A 436 -7.82 6.65 -30.87
C ILE A 436 -8.52 6.59 -32.23
N LEU A 437 -9.67 7.25 -32.37
CA LEU A 437 -10.43 7.27 -33.62
C LEU A 437 -9.60 7.85 -34.76
N SER A 438 -8.87 8.96 -34.54
CA SER A 438 -8.00 9.57 -35.53
C SER A 438 -6.96 8.58 -36.09
N ILE A 439 -6.33 7.79 -35.20
CA ILE A 439 -5.34 6.77 -35.60
C ILE A 439 -6.00 5.62 -36.37
N LEU A 440 -7.10 5.08 -35.87
CA LEU A 440 -7.79 3.95 -36.52
C LEU A 440 -8.37 4.34 -37.88
N SER A 441 -8.89 5.57 -38.02
CA SER A 441 -9.34 6.11 -39.30
C SER A 441 -8.19 6.28 -40.30
N ALA A 442 -7.02 6.75 -39.84
CA ALA A 442 -5.83 6.85 -40.70
C ALA A 442 -5.32 5.48 -41.16
N LEU A 443 -5.34 4.46 -40.29
CA LEU A 443 -5.03 3.08 -40.65
C LEU A 443 -6.01 2.50 -41.67
N ALA A 444 -7.31 2.74 -41.49
CA ALA A 444 -8.34 2.27 -42.41
C ALA A 444 -8.30 2.97 -43.78
N ALA A 445 -7.91 4.25 -43.82
CA ALA A 445 -7.70 5.01 -45.05
C ALA A 445 -6.38 4.65 -45.75
N GLY A 446 -5.48 3.98 -45.04
CA GLY A 446 -4.18 3.59 -45.53
C GLY A 446 -3.18 4.71 -45.70
N ALA A 447 -3.23 5.69 -44.81
CA ALA A 447 -2.33 6.83 -44.82
C ALA A 447 -0.94 6.47 -44.28
N ASN A 448 0.12 7.06 -44.84
CA ASN A 448 1.49 6.95 -44.32
C ASN A 448 1.86 8.11 -43.37
N THR A 449 1.16 9.24 -43.46
CA THR A 449 1.22 10.38 -42.54
C THR A 449 -0.19 10.90 -42.28
N PHE A 450 -0.43 11.47 -41.10
CA PHE A 450 -1.72 12.07 -40.76
C PHE A 450 -1.56 13.15 -39.69
N ILE A 451 -2.58 14.00 -39.56
CA ILE A 451 -2.60 15.06 -38.53
C ILE A 451 -3.15 14.47 -37.23
N PHE A 452 -2.32 14.46 -36.19
CA PHE A 452 -2.65 14.04 -34.84
C PHE A 452 -2.39 15.18 -33.86
N GLU A 453 -3.42 15.59 -33.10
CA GLU A 453 -3.35 16.72 -32.16
C GLU A 453 -2.77 18.02 -32.76
N GLY A 454 -3.09 18.28 -34.04
CA GLY A 454 -2.62 19.47 -34.77
C GLY A 454 -1.20 19.36 -35.33
N ARG A 455 -0.54 18.20 -35.22
CA ARG A 455 0.80 17.94 -35.78
C ARG A 455 0.76 16.83 -36.82
N GLU A 456 1.53 16.98 -37.89
CA GLU A 456 1.70 15.90 -38.86
C GLU A 456 2.69 14.86 -38.32
N ILE A 457 2.25 13.60 -38.24
CA ILE A 457 3.07 12.48 -37.78
C ILE A 457 3.04 11.32 -38.76
N ARG A 458 4.10 10.51 -38.74
CA ARG A 458 4.20 9.26 -39.51
C ARG A 458 3.30 8.18 -38.92
N LEU A 459 2.74 7.33 -39.78
CA LEU A 459 1.96 6.15 -39.39
C LEU A 459 2.64 4.88 -39.91
N VAL A 460 2.86 3.92 -39.01
CA VAL A 460 3.32 2.57 -39.34
C VAL A 460 2.16 1.59 -39.16
N TRP A 461 1.84 0.87 -40.22
CA TRP A 461 0.67 0.01 -40.37
C TRP A 461 0.53 -1.12 -39.33
N SER A 462 1.64 -1.50 -38.69
CA SER A 462 1.65 -2.53 -37.65
C SER A 462 1.14 -2.04 -36.28
N CYS A 463 0.82 -0.74 -36.16
CA CYS A 463 0.29 -0.13 -34.94
C CYS A 463 -0.99 -0.83 -34.48
N GLY A 464 -1.01 -1.26 -33.21
CA GLY A 464 -2.15 -1.96 -32.60
C GLY A 464 -2.51 -1.36 -31.25
N ILE A 465 -3.80 -1.15 -30.99
CA ILE A 465 -4.29 -0.62 -29.71
C ILE A 465 -5.17 -1.69 -29.05
N PHE A 466 -4.82 -2.06 -27.82
CA PHE A 466 -5.53 -3.05 -27.01
C PHE A 466 -5.88 -2.45 -25.65
N ILE A 467 -7.09 -2.72 -25.18
CA ILE A 467 -7.55 -2.30 -23.85
C ILE A 467 -7.98 -3.53 -23.05
N THR A 468 -7.63 -3.61 -21.77
CA THR A 468 -8.16 -4.66 -20.90
C THR A 468 -9.17 -4.07 -19.91
N MET A 469 -10.17 -4.87 -19.54
CA MET A 469 -11.20 -4.45 -18.61
C MET A 469 -11.50 -5.52 -17.55
N ASN A 470 -11.66 -5.05 -16.31
CA ASN A 470 -12.20 -5.80 -15.19
C ASN A 470 -13.62 -5.28 -14.88
N PRO A 471 -14.68 -5.88 -15.42
CA PRO A 471 -16.05 -5.48 -15.12
C PRO A 471 -16.45 -5.90 -13.69
N GLY A 472 -17.28 -5.08 -13.02
CA GLY A 472 -17.93 -5.43 -11.74
C GLY A 472 -17.17 -5.09 -10.45
N TYR A 473 -16.06 -4.36 -10.52
CA TYR A 473 -15.32 -3.88 -9.34
C TYR A 473 -15.61 -2.40 -9.03
N ALA A 474 -15.57 -2.02 -7.75
CA ALA A 474 -15.73 -0.63 -7.32
C ALA A 474 -14.62 0.26 -7.89
N GLY A 475 -14.95 1.52 -8.23
CA GLY A 475 -14.01 2.46 -8.86
C GLY A 475 -13.76 2.23 -10.35
N ARG A 476 -14.63 1.47 -11.03
CA ARG A 476 -14.52 1.21 -12.49
C ARG A 476 -15.65 1.87 -13.26
N THR A 477 -15.31 2.62 -14.30
CA THR A 477 -16.25 3.32 -15.16
C THR A 477 -16.72 2.40 -16.30
N GLU A 478 -17.97 2.54 -16.74
CA GLU A 478 -18.36 1.94 -18.01
C GLU A 478 -17.78 2.74 -19.17
N LEU A 479 -17.33 2.04 -20.22
CA LEU A 479 -16.81 2.72 -21.40
C LEU A 479 -17.95 3.42 -22.15
N PRO A 480 -17.71 4.64 -22.66
CA PRO A 480 -18.61 5.29 -23.61
C PRO A 480 -18.87 4.43 -24.87
N ASP A 481 -20.07 4.50 -25.43
CA ASP A 481 -20.48 3.63 -26.55
C ASP A 481 -19.72 3.92 -27.86
N ASN A 482 -19.35 5.18 -28.10
CA ASN A 482 -18.48 5.57 -29.21
C ASN A 482 -17.14 4.83 -29.16
N LEU A 483 -16.54 4.73 -27.96
CA LEU A 483 -15.30 4.01 -27.75
C LEU A 483 -15.51 2.49 -27.89
N LYS A 484 -16.57 1.93 -27.30
CA LYS A 484 -16.89 0.49 -27.45
C LYS A 484 -16.94 0.05 -28.91
N SER A 485 -17.47 0.89 -29.80
CA SER A 485 -17.58 0.59 -31.23
C SER A 485 -16.22 0.42 -31.94
N MET A 486 -15.16 1.05 -31.44
CA MET A 486 -13.81 1.02 -32.01
C MET A 486 -13.05 -0.27 -31.68
N PHE A 487 -13.50 -1.01 -30.66
CA PHE A 487 -12.84 -2.21 -30.16
C PHE A 487 -13.67 -3.47 -30.39
N ARG A 488 -12.99 -4.58 -30.68
CA ARG A 488 -13.62 -5.90 -30.71
C ARG A 488 -13.54 -6.55 -29.33
N PRO A 489 -14.67 -6.77 -28.63
CA PRO A 489 -14.65 -7.35 -27.29
C PRO A 489 -14.42 -8.86 -27.32
N ILE A 490 -13.70 -9.38 -26.33
CA ILE A 490 -13.60 -10.82 -26.06
C ILE A 490 -13.70 -11.11 -24.56
N SER A 491 -14.61 -12.01 -24.19
CA SER A 491 -14.80 -12.43 -22.81
C SER A 491 -13.78 -13.50 -22.42
N MET A 492 -12.86 -13.13 -21.52
CA MET A 492 -11.85 -14.00 -20.92
C MET A 492 -12.39 -14.58 -19.61
N VAL A 493 -12.91 -15.81 -19.67
CA VAL A 493 -13.35 -16.58 -18.50
C VAL A 493 -12.18 -17.30 -17.81
N VAL A 494 -12.43 -17.94 -16.67
CA VAL A 494 -11.42 -18.72 -15.95
C VAL A 494 -10.90 -19.85 -16.87
N PRO A 495 -9.58 -19.92 -17.14
CA PRO A 495 -9.01 -20.95 -18.00
C PRO A 495 -8.90 -22.29 -17.28
N ASP A 496 -8.66 -23.36 -18.05
CA ASP A 496 -8.44 -24.70 -17.49
C ASP A 496 -7.14 -24.74 -16.67
N SER A 497 -7.29 -24.67 -15.35
CA SER A 497 -6.19 -24.65 -14.39
C SER A 497 -5.44 -25.98 -14.31
N THR A 498 -6.10 -27.10 -14.67
CA THR A 498 -5.46 -28.42 -14.65
C THR A 498 -4.46 -28.54 -15.79
N LEU A 499 -4.84 -28.11 -17.00
CA LEU A 499 -3.95 -28.09 -18.16
C LEU A 499 -2.74 -27.18 -17.91
N ILE A 500 -2.98 -26.00 -17.35
CA ILE A 500 -1.92 -25.06 -17.00
C ILE A 500 -0.97 -25.69 -15.96
N ALA A 501 -1.52 -26.34 -14.93
CA ALA A 501 -0.72 -27.00 -13.91
C ALA A 501 0.14 -28.12 -14.48
N GLU A 502 -0.41 -28.95 -15.38
CA GLU A 502 0.30 -30.05 -16.04
C GLU A 502 1.52 -29.54 -16.81
N ILE A 503 1.33 -28.49 -17.62
CA ILE A 503 2.39 -27.96 -18.48
C ILE A 503 3.48 -27.26 -17.66
N ILE A 504 3.11 -26.56 -16.59
CA ILE A 504 4.10 -25.94 -15.69
C ILE A 504 4.90 -27.02 -14.97
N LEU A 505 4.25 -28.03 -14.39
CA LEU A 505 4.94 -29.15 -13.73
C LEU A 505 5.89 -29.87 -14.69
N PHE A 506 5.45 -30.07 -15.95
CA PHE A 506 6.28 -30.67 -16.99
C PHE A 506 7.49 -29.79 -17.32
N GLY A 507 7.30 -28.48 -17.46
CA GLY A 507 8.38 -27.51 -17.69
C GLY A 507 9.34 -27.37 -16.50
N GLU A 508 8.86 -27.61 -15.28
CA GLU A 508 9.73 -27.69 -14.11
C GLU A 508 10.47 -29.04 -14.06
N GLY A 509 10.00 -30.06 -14.78
CA GLY A 509 10.61 -31.39 -14.99
C GLY A 509 10.04 -32.54 -14.12
N PHE A 510 8.83 -32.39 -13.58
CA PHE A 510 8.15 -33.43 -12.80
C PHE A 510 7.76 -34.61 -13.70
N ASN A 511 7.63 -35.80 -13.14
CA ASN A 511 7.00 -36.95 -13.79
C ASN A 511 5.50 -37.01 -13.45
N ASN A 512 4.74 -37.76 -14.25
CA ASN A 512 3.32 -38.01 -14.02
C ASN A 512 2.48 -36.72 -13.78
N CYS A 513 2.83 -35.63 -14.48
CA CYS A 513 2.31 -34.28 -14.25
C CYS A 513 0.78 -34.21 -14.28
N LYS A 514 0.12 -35.06 -15.08
CA LYS A 514 -1.33 -35.08 -15.21
C LYS A 514 -2.04 -35.47 -13.91
N VAL A 515 -1.51 -36.44 -13.17
CA VAL A 515 -2.09 -36.88 -11.89
C VAL A 515 -1.82 -35.82 -10.81
N LEU A 516 -0.58 -35.33 -10.75
CA LEU A 516 -0.18 -34.27 -9.80
C LEU A 516 -1.00 -32.99 -10.00
N ALA A 517 -1.17 -32.55 -11.25
CA ALA A 517 -1.98 -31.38 -11.60
C ALA A 517 -3.43 -31.52 -11.13
N LYS A 518 -4.02 -32.72 -11.30
CA LYS A 518 -5.37 -33.01 -10.81
C LYS A 518 -5.46 -32.94 -9.29
N LYS A 519 -4.49 -33.52 -8.56
CA LYS A 519 -4.42 -33.44 -7.09
C LYS A 519 -4.34 -31.98 -6.61
N VAL A 520 -3.47 -31.16 -7.22
CA VAL A 520 -3.31 -29.72 -6.89
C VAL A 520 -4.61 -28.96 -7.11
N PHE A 521 -5.23 -29.15 -8.26
CA PHE A 521 -6.48 -28.49 -8.62
C PHE A 521 -7.63 -28.89 -7.67
N THR A 522 -7.73 -30.18 -7.34
CA THR A 522 -8.73 -30.68 -6.39
C THR A 522 -8.52 -30.11 -5.00
N LEU A 523 -7.27 -30.04 -4.50
CA LEU A 523 -6.97 -29.40 -3.21
C LEU A 523 -7.49 -27.96 -3.15
N TYR A 524 -7.19 -27.15 -4.17
CA TYR A 524 -7.60 -25.75 -4.18
C TYR A 524 -9.10 -25.59 -4.37
N SER A 525 -9.73 -26.46 -5.15
CA SER A 525 -11.19 -26.48 -5.32
C SER A 525 -11.91 -26.84 -4.02
N LEU A 526 -11.43 -27.85 -3.29
CA LEU A 526 -11.95 -28.24 -1.99
C LEU A 526 -11.70 -27.16 -0.94
N ALA A 527 -10.53 -26.52 -0.96
CA ALA A 527 -10.23 -25.42 -0.04
C ALA A 527 -11.21 -24.24 -0.20
N VAL A 528 -11.58 -23.89 -1.43
CA VAL A 528 -12.59 -22.85 -1.69
C VAL A 528 -13.99 -23.27 -1.22
N GLN A 529 -14.33 -24.56 -1.27
CA GLN A 529 -15.66 -25.07 -0.93
C GLN A 529 -15.85 -25.35 0.57
N GLN A 530 -14.79 -25.79 1.27
CA GLN A 530 -14.86 -26.31 2.64
C GLN A 530 -14.30 -25.37 3.70
N LEU A 531 -13.32 -24.52 3.37
CA LEU A 531 -12.75 -23.59 4.34
C LEU A 531 -13.66 -22.38 4.55
N SER A 532 -13.50 -21.69 5.67
CA SER A 532 -14.23 -20.46 5.92
C SER A 532 -13.90 -19.38 4.86
N GLN A 533 -14.89 -18.56 4.50
CA GLN A 533 -14.69 -17.46 3.57
C GLN A 533 -13.94 -16.33 4.28
N GLN A 534 -12.70 -16.05 3.84
CA GLN A 534 -11.83 -15.00 4.37
C GLN A 534 -11.29 -14.13 3.24
N ASP A 535 -11.15 -12.81 3.47
CA ASP A 535 -10.71 -11.86 2.43
C ASP A 535 -9.26 -12.08 1.96
N HIS A 536 -8.42 -12.68 2.82
CA HIS A 536 -7.01 -12.95 2.55
C HIS A 536 -6.77 -14.34 1.94
N TYR A 537 -7.82 -15.13 1.70
CA TYR A 537 -7.70 -16.44 1.07
C TYR A 537 -7.65 -16.30 -0.45
N ASP A 538 -6.48 -16.63 -1.02
CA ASP A 538 -6.33 -16.83 -2.46
C ASP A 538 -6.01 -18.29 -2.78
N PHE A 539 -6.91 -18.91 -3.54
CA PHE A 539 -6.75 -20.24 -4.14
C PHE A 539 -6.98 -20.19 -5.66
N GLY A 540 -6.85 -18.99 -6.26
CA GLY A 540 -7.00 -18.78 -7.70
C GLY A 540 -5.80 -19.27 -8.51
N LEU A 541 -5.87 -19.02 -9.83
CA LEU A 541 -4.86 -19.48 -10.79
C LEU A 541 -3.45 -18.93 -10.48
N ARG A 542 -3.34 -17.69 -10.00
CA ARG A 542 -2.04 -17.07 -9.67
C ARG A 542 -1.37 -17.70 -8.45
N ALA A 543 -2.14 -18.02 -7.41
CA ALA A 543 -1.63 -18.81 -6.27
C ALA A 543 -1.16 -20.19 -6.73
N LEU A 544 -1.91 -20.83 -7.63
CA LEU A 544 -1.58 -22.13 -8.20
C LEU A 544 -0.28 -22.07 -9.01
N THR A 545 -0.12 -21.12 -9.94
CA THR A 545 1.12 -21.01 -10.73
C THR A 545 2.34 -20.70 -9.86
N SER A 546 2.17 -19.88 -8.81
CA SER A 546 3.23 -19.58 -7.85
C SER A 546 3.65 -20.82 -7.07
N LEU A 547 2.69 -21.65 -6.62
CA LEU A 547 2.96 -22.93 -5.96
C LEU A 547 3.79 -23.86 -6.84
N LEU A 548 3.43 -24.00 -8.12
CA LEU A 548 4.10 -24.94 -9.01
C LEU A 548 5.54 -24.51 -9.34
N ARG A 549 5.78 -23.21 -9.51
CA ARG A 549 7.14 -22.66 -9.67
C ARG A 549 7.99 -22.85 -8.41
N TYR A 550 7.39 -22.65 -7.23
CA TYR A 550 8.05 -22.91 -5.94
C TYR A 550 8.42 -24.39 -5.80
N ALA A 551 7.51 -25.30 -6.13
CA ALA A 551 7.76 -26.74 -6.15
C ALA A 551 8.89 -27.13 -7.11
N GLY A 552 8.94 -26.51 -8.29
CA GLY A 552 10.06 -26.67 -9.23
C GLY A 552 11.40 -26.20 -8.66
N LYS A 553 11.43 -25.10 -7.91
CA LYS A 553 12.64 -24.63 -7.20
C LYS A 553 13.06 -25.61 -6.12
N LYS A 554 12.14 -26.13 -5.32
CA LYS A 554 12.43 -27.14 -4.28
C LYS A 554 12.91 -28.46 -4.87
N ARG A 555 12.32 -28.94 -5.97
CA ARG A 555 12.79 -30.16 -6.65
C ARG A 555 14.23 -30.05 -7.12
N ARG A 556 14.67 -28.87 -7.54
CA ARG A 556 16.07 -28.64 -7.95
C ARG A 556 17.05 -28.74 -6.78
N VAL A 557 16.62 -28.35 -5.58
CA VAL A 557 17.44 -28.43 -4.37
C VAL A 557 17.48 -29.87 -3.85
N CYS A 558 16.38 -30.61 -4.01
CA CYS A 558 16.23 -31.99 -3.54
C CYS A 558 15.87 -32.94 -4.71
N PRO A 559 16.82 -33.31 -5.59
CA PRO A 559 16.54 -34.12 -6.77
C PRO A 559 16.17 -35.58 -6.47
N ASP A 560 16.60 -36.11 -5.33
CA ASP A 560 16.42 -37.53 -4.95
C ASP A 560 15.07 -37.82 -4.27
N VAL A 561 14.33 -36.76 -3.90
CA VAL A 561 13.04 -36.87 -3.21
C VAL A 561 11.92 -37.11 -4.21
N ALA A 562 10.92 -37.91 -3.83
CA ALA A 562 9.78 -38.20 -4.70
C ALA A 562 9.00 -36.93 -5.08
N ASP A 563 8.52 -36.88 -6.32
CA ASP A 563 7.76 -35.75 -6.87
C ASP A 563 6.52 -35.38 -6.02
N GLU A 564 5.85 -36.38 -5.42
CA GLU A 564 4.68 -36.16 -4.55
C GLU A 564 5.04 -35.50 -3.22
N GLU A 565 6.17 -35.89 -2.61
CA GLU A 565 6.65 -35.34 -1.33
C GLU A 565 7.07 -33.88 -1.46
N ILE A 566 7.77 -33.54 -2.54
CA ILE A 566 8.18 -32.15 -2.84
C ILE A 566 6.96 -31.26 -3.04
N LEU A 567 5.96 -31.77 -3.76
CA LEU A 567 4.73 -31.05 -4.03
C LEU A 567 3.94 -30.82 -2.73
N LEU A 568 3.85 -31.85 -1.89
CA LEU A 568 3.23 -31.79 -0.56
C LEU A 568 3.90 -30.75 0.35
N MET A 569 5.24 -30.79 0.44
CA MET A 569 6.02 -29.81 1.20
C MET A 569 5.73 -28.39 0.70
N SER A 570 5.74 -28.20 -0.61
CA SER A 570 5.46 -26.89 -1.23
C SER A 570 4.06 -26.38 -0.93
N MET A 571 3.06 -27.26 -0.90
CA MET A 571 1.68 -26.92 -0.54
C MET A 571 1.56 -26.50 0.93
N LYS A 572 2.25 -27.19 1.84
CA LYS A 572 2.26 -26.84 3.26
C LYS A 572 2.93 -25.49 3.49
N ASP A 573 4.14 -25.30 2.99
CA ASP A 573 4.93 -24.06 3.15
C ASP A 573 4.12 -22.82 2.72
N MET A 574 3.46 -22.88 1.56
CA MET A 574 2.78 -21.71 0.98
C MET A 574 1.38 -21.44 1.55
N ASN A 575 0.71 -22.45 2.11
CA ASN A 575 -0.69 -22.31 2.54
C ASN A 575 -0.84 -22.26 4.06
N ILE A 576 -0.01 -22.95 4.85
CA ILE A 576 -0.19 -23.00 6.31
C ILE A 576 -0.09 -21.60 6.95
N ALA A 577 0.81 -20.75 6.45
CA ALA A 577 1.01 -19.41 6.99
C ALA A 577 -0.23 -18.49 6.81
N LYS A 578 -1.09 -18.78 5.83
CA LYS A 578 -2.26 -17.94 5.50
C LYS A 578 -3.54 -18.34 6.23
N LEU A 579 -3.62 -19.57 6.76
CA LEU A 579 -4.85 -20.13 7.30
C LEU A 579 -5.12 -19.64 8.73
N THR A 580 -6.41 -19.53 9.07
CA THR A 580 -6.86 -19.31 10.45
C THR A 580 -6.66 -20.57 11.30
N SER A 581 -6.63 -20.41 12.62
CA SER A 581 -6.46 -21.54 13.55
C SER A 581 -7.60 -22.58 13.46
N ILE A 582 -8.79 -22.16 13.01
CA ILE A 582 -9.97 -23.02 12.83
C ILE A 582 -9.88 -23.82 11.52
N ASP A 583 -9.34 -23.22 10.46
CA ASP A 583 -9.26 -23.84 9.13
C ASP A 583 -8.03 -24.75 8.96
N LEU A 584 -6.99 -24.56 9.77
CA LEU A 584 -5.75 -25.34 9.70
C LEU A 584 -5.97 -26.86 9.85
N PRO A 585 -6.80 -27.36 10.79
CA PRO A 585 -7.11 -28.79 10.89
C PRO A 585 -7.89 -29.32 9.68
N LEU A 586 -8.84 -28.54 9.15
CA LEU A 586 -9.64 -28.91 7.98
C LEU A 586 -8.74 -29.08 6.75
N PHE A 587 -7.86 -28.11 6.49
CA PHE A 587 -6.90 -28.17 5.39
C PHE A 587 -5.94 -29.35 5.52
N SER A 588 -5.48 -29.64 6.75
CA SER A 588 -4.61 -30.80 7.02
C SER A 588 -5.31 -32.12 6.72
N GLY A 589 -6.62 -32.22 7.02
CA GLY A 589 -7.45 -33.37 6.65
C GLY A 589 -7.56 -33.55 5.13
N VAL A 590 -7.85 -32.48 4.39
CA VAL A 590 -7.93 -32.53 2.91
C VAL A 590 -6.59 -32.96 2.30
N ILE A 591 -5.47 -32.49 2.86
CA ILE A 591 -4.14 -32.92 2.41
C ILE A 591 -3.94 -34.42 2.64
N GLN A 592 -4.30 -34.93 3.82
CA GLN A 592 -4.13 -36.34 4.17
C GLN A 592 -4.94 -37.27 3.25
N ASP A 593 -6.14 -36.84 2.86
CA ASP A 593 -7.00 -37.56 1.93
C ASP A 593 -6.43 -37.61 0.49
N LEU A 594 -5.79 -36.52 0.04
CA LEU A 594 -5.22 -36.43 -1.32
C LEU A 594 -3.83 -37.08 -1.45
N PHE A 595 -3.07 -37.14 -0.36
CA PHE A 595 -1.73 -37.71 -0.28
C PHE A 595 -1.62 -38.75 0.84
N PRO A 596 -2.32 -39.90 0.72
CA PRO A 596 -2.30 -40.93 1.75
C PRO A 596 -0.90 -41.57 1.86
N GLY A 597 -0.35 -41.61 3.07
CA GLY A 597 0.93 -42.26 3.36
C GLY A 597 2.18 -41.49 2.92
N VAL A 598 2.05 -40.21 2.55
CA VAL A 598 3.18 -39.35 2.16
C VAL A 598 3.56 -38.44 3.33
N GLU A 599 4.78 -38.57 3.84
CA GLU A 599 5.30 -37.71 4.90
C GLU A 599 6.11 -36.54 4.33
N THR A 600 6.06 -35.39 5.00
CA THR A 600 6.85 -34.21 4.57
C THR A 600 8.25 -34.25 5.17
N PRO A 601 9.31 -34.00 4.37
CA PRO A 601 10.67 -33.91 4.89
C PRO A 601 10.80 -32.75 5.87
N THR A 602 11.48 -32.97 7.00
CA THR A 602 11.73 -31.94 8.02
C THR A 602 12.94 -31.10 7.64
N ILE A 603 12.74 -29.78 7.51
CA ILE A 603 13.83 -28.81 7.30
C ILE A 603 14.36 -28.37 8.67
N ASP A 604 15.64 -28.58 8.93
CA ASP A 604 16.28 -28.16 10.18
C ASP A 604 16.66 -26.66 10.13
N TYR A 605 15.98 -25.85 10.94
CA TYR A 605 16.24 -24.42 11.12
C TYR A 605 17.10 -24.09 12.34
N GLY A 606 17.76 -25.07 12.97
CA GLY A 606 18.41 -24.96 14.29
C GLY A 606 19.09 -23.62 14.60
N LYS A 607 20.05 -23.20 13.77
CA LYS A 607 20.77 -21.91 13.97
C LYS A 607 19.86 -20.67 13.95
N LEU A 608 18.89 -20.64 13.04
CA LEU A 608 17.93 -19.54 12.93
C LEU A 608 17.01 -19.52 14.15
N LYS A 609 16.54 -20.70 14.57
CA LYS A 609 15.67 -20.88 15.73
C LYS A 609 16.32 -20.38 17.03
N ASP A 610 17.58 -20.76 17.26
CA ASP A 610 18.34 -20.33 18.44
C ASP A 610 18.55 -18.81 18.46
N MET A 611 18.79 -18.20 17.30
CA MET A 611 18.96 -16.75 17.19
C MET A 611 17.65 -15.98 17.38
N ILE A 612 16.52 -16.51 16.90
CA ILE A 612 15.19 -15.93 17.16
C ILE A 612 14.93 -15.92 18.67
N GLU A 613 15.22 -17.02 19.36
CA GLU A 613 15.05 -17.11 20.81
C GLU A 613 15.91 -16.09 21.56
N GLN A 614 17.19 -15.96 21.19
CA GLN A 614 18.08 -14.94 21.74
C GLN A 614 17.56 -13.52 21.47
N GLY A 615 17.07 -13.25 20.26
CA GLY A 615 16.51 -11.96 19.87
C GLY A 615 15.27 -11.58 20.68
N LEU A 616 14.33 -12.52 20.88
CA LEU A 616 13.14 -12.30 21.69
C LEU A 616 13.49 -11.97 23.14
N ARG A 617 14.40 -12.74 23.74
CA ARG A 617 14.86 -12.50 25.13
C ARG A 617 15.59 -11.15 25.26
N ALA A 618 16.41 -10.78 24.28
CA ALA A 618 17.11 -9.49 24.27
C ALA A 618 16.14 -8.29 24.20
N CYS A 619 15.00 -8.44 23.52
CA CYS A 619 13.94 -7.44 23.51
C CYS A 619 13.04 -7.47 24.77
N GLY A 620 13.29 -8.37 25.73
CA GLY A 620 12.48 -8.53 26.93
C GLY A 620 11.08 -9.12 26.64
N LEU A 621 10.96 -9.95 25.61
CA LEU A 621 9.72 -10.62 25.21
C LEU A 621 9.74 -12.10 25.58
N GLN A 622 8.57 -12.67 25.86
CA GLN A 622 8.44 -14.12 26.09
C GLN A 622 8.65 -14.92 24.80
N VAL A 623 9.37 -16.03 24.93
CA VAL A 623 9.55 -17.00 23.85
C VAL A 623 8.33 -17.91 23.85
N THR A 624 7.46 -17.74 22.86
CA THR A 624 6.28 -18.60 22.68
C THR A 624 6.40 -19.42 21.39
N PRO A 625 5.89 -20.67 21.36
CA PRO A 625 5.89 -21.49 20.13
C PRO A 625 5.19 -20.77 18.98
N PHE A 626 4.11 -20.04 19.26
CA PHE A 626 3.39 -19.23 18.28
C PHE A 626 4.31 -18.19 17.63
N THR A 627 4.98 -17.35 18.42
CA THR A 627 5.86 -16.30 17.88
C THR A 627 7.02 -16.90 17.08
N MET A 628 7.60 -18.01 17.53
CA MET A 628 8.66 -18.69 16.79
C MET A 628 8.19 -19.18 15.43
N THR A 629 7.06 -19.89 15.39
CA THR A 629 6.48 -20.40 14.13
C THR A 629 6.15 -19.26 13.17
N LYS A 630 5.57 -18.15 13.65
CA LYS A 630 5.23 -17.00 12.81
C LYS A 630 6.45 -16.26 12.24
N VAL A 631 7.54 -16.17 13.01
CA VAL A 631 8.81 -15.59 12.51
C VAL A 631 9.42 -16.47 11.42
N ILE A 632 9.38 -17.80 11.58
CA ILE A 632 9.87 -18.75 10.57
C ILE A 632 8.99 -18.70 9.30
N GLN A 633 7.66 -18.70 9.47
CA GLN A 633 6.72 -18.57 8.35
C GLN A 633 6.95 -17.27 7.56
N LEU A 634 7.23 -16.15 8.24
CA LEU A 634 7.56 -14.89 7.59
C LEU A 634 8.88 -14.99 6.80
N TYR A 635 9.90 -15.63 7.36
CA TYR A 635 11.17 -15.87 6.66
C TYR A 635 11.00 -16.71 5.39
N GLU A 636 10.27 -17.82 5.48
CA GLU A 636 9.98 -18.70 4.33
C GLU A 636 9.15 -17.97 3.26
N THR A 637 8.12 -17.24 3.68
CA THR A 637 7.23 -16.49 2.78
C THR A 637 7.99 -15.41 2.04
N LYS A 638 8.88 -14.68 2.73
CA LYS A 638 9.73 -13.63 2.13
C LYS A 638 10.75 -14.21 1.15
N ASN A 639 11.29 -15.39 1.42
CA ASN A 639 12.19 -16.09 0.50
C ASN A 639 11.48 -16.58 -0.78
N SER A 640 10.16 -16.79 -0.70
CA SER A 640 9.32 -17.17 -1.84
C SER A 640 8.87 -15.94 -2.64
N ARG A 641 8.48 -14.85 -1.98
CA ARG A 641 7.94 -13.63 -2.60
C ARG A 641 8.53 -12.36 -2.01
N HIS A 642 8.86 -11.40 -2.87
CA HIS A 642 9.39 -10.09 -2.45
C HIS A 642 8.36 -9.16 -1.81
N SER A 643 7.06 -9.41 -2.04
CA SER A 643 5.94 -8.68 -1.42
C SER A 643 5.22 -9.60 -0.45
N THR A 644 5.15 -9.22 0.84
CA THR A 644 4.52 -10.03 1.89
C THR A 644 3.59 -9.16 2.74
N MET A 645 2.39 -9.64 3.08
CA MET A 645 1.50 -8.97 4.03
C MET A 645 1.34 -9.81 5.30
N ILE A 646 1.45 -9.15 6.44
CA ILE A 646 1.16 -9.68 7.76
C ILE A 646 -0.23 -9.15 8.15
N VAL A 647 -1.20 -10.06 8.22
CA VAL A 647 -2.61 -9.76 8.47
C VAL A 647 -2.98 -10.21 9.88
N GLY A 648 -3.79 -9.41 10.58
CA GLY A 648 -4.33 -9.81 11.87
C GLY A 648 -4.78 -8.62 12.71
N LYS A 649 -5.57 -8.90 13.76
CA LYS A 649 -6.12 -7.87 14.64
C LYS A 649 -5.03 -7.06 15.39
N PRO A 650 -5.33 -5.84 15.87
CA PRO A 650 -4.40 -5.10 16.71
C PRO A 650 -4.02 -5.91 17.94
N GLY A 651 -2.73 -5.99 18.25
CA GLY A 651 -2.22 -6.77 19.37
C GLY A 651 -1.85 -8.23 19.06
N SER A 652 -2.02 -8.73 17.83
CA SER A 652 -1.65 -10.12 17.46
C SER A 652 -0.15 -10.37 17.25
N GLY A 653 0.72 -9.47 17.70
CA GLY A 653 2.18 -9.65 17.60
C GLY A 653 2.78 -9.45 16.20
N LYS A 654 2.07 -8.80 15.27
CA LYS A 654 2.57 -8.51 13.90
C LYS A 654 3.89 -7.75 13.91
N SER A 655 3.93 -6.61 14.60
CA SER A 655 5.15 -5.80 14.66
C SER A 655 6.31 -6.51 15.37
N VAL A 656 5.99 -7.38 16.34
CA VAL A 656 6.99 -8.23 17.00
C VAL A 656 7.57 -9.24 16.02
N THR A 657 6.74 -9.84 15.17
CA THR A 657 7.14 -10.88 14.21
C THR A 657 8.21 -10.36 13.24
N TRP A 658 7.94 -9.25 12.55
CA TRP A 658 8.88 -8.72 11.56
C TRP A 658 10.11 -8.03 12.19
N LYS A 659 9.95 -7.33 13.33
CA LYS A 659 11.09 -6.74 14.05
C LYS A 659 12.04 -7.81 14.59
N THR A 660 11.48 -8.93 15.08
CA THR A 660 12.30 -10.07 15.54
C THR A 660 13.06 -10.68 14.37
N LEU A 661 12.41 -10.86 13.22
CA LEU A 661 13.09 -11.37 12.01
C LEU A 661 14.21 -10.42 11.57
N GLN A 662 13.96 -9.12 11.51
CA GLN A 662 14.96 -8.10 11.18
C GLN A 662 16.18 -8.17 12.11
N ASN A 663 15.94 -8.20 13.42
CA ASN A 663 17.00 -8.28 14.43
C ASN A 663 17.79 -9.59 14.31
N THR A 664 17.11 -10.69 14.00
CA THR A 664 17.73 -12.02 13.82
C THR A 664 18.67 -12.02 12.63
N LEU A 665 18.21 -11.58 11.46
CA LEU A 665 19.01 -11.52 10.23
C LEU A 665 20.23 -10.59 10.39
N SER A 666 20.01 -9.41 10.98
CA SER A 666 21.09 -8.45 11.24
C SER A 666 22.11 -8.98 12.25
N SER A 667 21.67 -9.77 13.23
CA SER A 667 22.57 -10.40 14.23
C SER A 667 23.36 -11.56 13.63
N LEU A 668 22.75 -12.37 12.76
CA LEU A 668 23.43 -13.44 12.02
C LEU A 668 24.51 -12.87 11.10
N TYR A 669 24.21 -11.77 10.41
CA TYR A 669 25.20 -11.04 9.61
C TYR A 669 26.38 -10.56 10.46
N ARG A 670 26.13 -9.97 11.64
CA ARG A 670 27.20 -9.54 12.57
C ARG A 670 28.06 -10.70 13.09
N LYS A 671 27.49 -11.91 13.17
CA LYS A 671 28.22 -13.13 13.54
C LYS A 671 28.99 -13.76 12.35
N GLY A 672 28.87 -13.21 11.14
CA GLY A 672 29.59 -13.67 9.96
C GLY A 672 29.04 -14.95 9.33
N GLU A 673 27.78 -15.31 9.61
CA GLU A 673 27.17 -16.51 9.01
C GLU A 673 26.87 -16.27 7.52
N PRO A 674 27.28 -17.19 6.62
CA PRO A 674 27.12 -17.02 5.18
C PRO A 674 25.63 -17.08 4.78
N GLY A 675 25.21 -16.17 3.89
CA GLY A 675 23.85 -16.14 3.34
C GLY A 675 22.86 -15.21 4.07
N PHE A 676 23.30 -14.48 5.11
CA PHE A 676 22.49 -13.48 5.80
C PHE A 676 23.03 -12.08 5.58
N ASN A 677 22.14 -11.10 5.38
CA ASN A 677 22.50 -9.69 5.17
C ASN A 677 21.96 -8.80 6.30
N HIS A 678 22.57 -7.62 6.48
CA HIS A 678 22.02 -6.60 7.35
C HIS A 678 20.70 -6.06 6.78
N VAL A 679 19.70 -5.86 7.63
CA VAL A 679 18.36 -5.41 7.20
C VAL A 679 18.09 -3.97 7.65
N ARG A 680 17.62 -3.12 6.73
CA ARG A 680 17.15 -1.76 7.00
C ARG A 680 15.67 -1.61 6.66
N GLU A 681 14.91 -0.95 7.52
CA GLU A 681 13.49 -0.69 7.37
C GLU A 681 13.18 0.77 7.02
N CYS A 682 12.17 0.97 6.18
CA CYS A 682 11.64 2.28 5.80
C CYS A 682 10.12 2.28 6.00
N PRO A 683 9.60 2.65 7.19
CA PRO A 683 8.17 2.61 7.47
C PRO A 683 7.40 3.79 6.88
N LEU A 684 6.20 3.51 6.38
CA LEU A 684 5.29 4.46 5.76
C LEU A 684 3.85 4.07 6.05
N ASN A 685 3.00 5.05 6.36
CA ASN A 685 1.55 4.85 6.35
C ASN A 685 0.98 5.50 5.07
N PRO A 686 0.50 4.69 4.09
CA PRO A 686 0.05 5.20 2.79
C PRO A 686 -1.18 6.10 2.89
N LYS A 687 -1.97 6.00 3.98
CA LYS A 687 -3.20 6.77 4.19
C LYS A 687 -3.00 8.03 5.02
N ALA A 688 -1.78 8.28 5.51
CA ALA A 688 -1.44 9.53 6.18
C ALA A 688 -1.34 10.72 5.20
N VAL A 689 -1.09 10.44 3.92
CA VAL A 689 -0.95 11.41 2.83
C VAL A 689 -2.00 11.14 1.73
N SER A 690 -2.23 12.12 0.85
CA SER A 690 -3.09 11.93 -0.31
C SER A 690 -2.43 11.03 -1.37
N LEU A 691 -3.19 10.54 -2.35
CA LEU A 691 -2.65 9.73 -3.46
C LEU A 691 -1.59 10.48 -4.28
N GLY A 692 -1.84 11.76 -4.57
CA GLY A 692 -0.89 12.62 -5.28
C GLY A 692 0.39 12.86 -4.48
N GLU A 693 0.28 13.08 -3.17
CA GLU A 693 1.45 13.19 -2.28
C GLU A 693 2.19 11.86 -2.07
N LEU A 694 1.52 10.72 -2.31
CA LEU A 694 2.12 9.38 -2.17
C LEU A 694 2.97 9.03 -3.40
N TYR A 695 2.40 9.12 -4.60
CA TYR A 695 3.04 8.71 -5.87
C TYR A 695 3.68 9.85 -6.66
N GLY A 696 3.23 11.08 -6.43
CA GLY A 696 3.51 12.25 -7.25
C GLY A 696 2.34 12.59 -8.17
N GLU A 697 2.19 13.87 -8.47
CA GLU A 697 1.14 14.40 -9.34
C GLU A 697 1.64 15.59 -10.16
N TYR A 698 0.98 15.82 -11.30
CA TYR A 698 1.14 17.05 -12.07
C TYR A 698 0.21 18.13 -11.53
N ASP A 699 0.75 19.30 -11.27
CA ASP A 699 -0.09 20.48 -11.01
C ASP A 699 -0.75 20.92 -12.33
N LEU A 700 -2.07 20.87 -12.39
CA LEU A 700 -2.86 21.19 -13.58
C LEU A 700 -2.67 22.62 -14.08
N SER A 701 -2.25 23.54 -13.19
CA SER A 701 -2.07 24.95 -13.53
C SER A 701 -0.68 25.23 -14.13
N THR A 702 0.36 24.56 -13.63
CA THR A 702 1.76 24.80 -14.01
C THR A 702 2.33 23.71 -14.94
N ASN A 703 1.67 22.55 -15.05
CA ASN A 703 2.19 21.30 -15.62
C ASN A 703 3.52 20.84 -14.97
N GLU A 704 3.86 21.30 -13.77
CA GLU A 704 5.05 20.84 -13.06
C GLU A 704 4.77 19.53 -12.32
N TRP A 705 5.73 18.60 -12.38
CA TRP A 705 5.67 17.34 -11.64
C TRP A 705 6.13 17.55 -10.18
N THR A 706 5.28 17.18 -9.22
CA THR A 706 5.66 17.09 -7.81
C THR A 706 5.87 15.63 -7.44
N ASP A 707 7.02 15.32 -6.86
CA ASP A 707 7.36 13.94 -6.47
C ASP A 707 6.66 13.50 -5.18
N GLY A 708 6.25 12.24 -5.14
CA GLY A 708 5.58 11.64 -3.99
C GLY A 708 6.54 11.08 -2.93
N VAL A 709 6.00 10.84 -1.72
CA VAL A 709 6.75 10.26 -0.60
C VAL A 709 7.21 8.83 -0.92
N LEU A 710 6.33 8.01 -1.49
CA LEU A 710 6.65 6.62 -1.83
C LEU A 710 7.60 6.55 -3.02
N SER A 711 7.39 7.36 -4.06
CA SER A 711 8.29 7.40 -5.23
C SER A 711 9.72 7.77 -4.82
N SER A 712 9.87 8.82 -4.01
CA SER A 712 11.17 9.24 -3.47
C SER A 712 11.83 8.16 -2.60
N LEU A 713 11.06 7.51 -1.72
CA LEU A 713 11.56 6.44 -0.85
C LEU A 713 11.99 5.21 -1.66
N MET A 714 11.19 4.79 -2.65
CA MET A 714 11.56 3.69 -3.55
C MET A 714 12.80 4.03 -4.37
N ARG A 715 12.90 5.26 -4.92
CA ARG A 715 14.06 5.70 -5.69
C ARG A 715 15.34 5.62 -4.86
N ASN A 716 15.31 6.16 -3.63
CA ASN A 716 16.45 6.13 -2.72
C ASN A 716 16.82 4.70 -2.28
N ALA A 717 15.83 3.85 -1.98
CA ALA A 717 16.08 2.47 -1.57
C ALA A 717 16.60 1.59 -2.71
N CYS A 718 16.12 1.80 -3.94
CA CYS A 718 16.53 1.03 -5.11
C CYS A 718 17.87 1.50 -5.72
N ALA A 719 18.23 2.77 -5.52
CA ALA A 719 19.51 3.32 -5.96
C ALA A 719 20.70 2.91 -5.07
N ASP A 720 20.45 2.49 -3.83
CA ASP A 720 21.51 2.00 -2.94
C ASP A 720 21.94 0.59 -3.36
N GLU A 721 23.14 0.46 -3.92
CA GLU A 721 23.71 -0.81 -4.41
C GLU A 721 24.32 -1.69 -3.29
N LYS A 722 24.33 -1.22 -2.04
CA LYS A 722 24.87 -2.00 -0.92
C LYS A 722 24.13 -3.33 -0.76
N PRO A 723 24.83 -4.45 -0.44
CA PRO A 723 24.24 -5.78 -0.29
C PRO A 723 23.22 -5.91 0.86
N ASP A 724 23.06 -4.85 1.67
CA ASP A 724 22.05 -4.75 2.71
C ASP A 724 20.63 -4.97 2.15
N GLU A 725 19.84 -5.77 2.85
CA GLU A 725 18.42 -5.93 2.58
C GLU A 725 17.65 -4.67 3.03
N LYS A 726 16.74 -4.19 2.17
CA LYS A 726 15.99 -2.94 2.38
C LYS A 726 14.49 -3.24 2.34
N TRP A 727 13.81 -3.07 3.47
CA TRP A 727 12.40 -3.39 3.63
C TRP A 727 11.58 -2.12 3.67
N ILE A 728 10.71 -1.93 2.68
CA ILE A 728 9.73 -0.84 2.68
C ILE A 728 8.48 -1.35 3.41
N VAL A 729 8.22 -0.79 4.59
CA VAL A 729 7.16 -1.28 5.50
C VAL A 729 5.94 -0.38 5.38
N PHE A 730 4.85 -0.91 4.86
CA PHE A 730 3.56 -0.23 4.77
C PHE A 730 2.72 -0.59 5.98
N ASP A 731 2.61 0.34 6.92
CA ASP A 731 1.84 0.17 8.14
C ASP A 731 0.57 1.02 8.07
N GLY A 732 -0.50 0.47 7.50
CA GLY A 732 -1.72 1.21 7.15
C GLY A 732 -2.87 0.31 6.71
N PRO A 733 -4.11 0.83 6.66
CA PRO A 733 -5.18 0.16 5.94
C PRO A 733 -4.87 0.12 4.44
N VAL A 734 -5.25 -0.99 3.79
CA VAL A 734 -5.10 -1.20 2.35
C VAL A 734 -6.46 -0.98 1.68
N ASP A 735 -6.49 -0.12 0.66
CA ASP A 735 -7.65 0.05 -0.21
C ASP A 735 -7.24 -0.14 -1.66
N THR A 736 -8.23 -0.35 -2.53
CA THR A 736 -8.03 -0.59 -3.97
C THR A 736 -7.35 0.57 -4.70
N LEU A 737 -7.54 1.83 -4.30
CA LEU A 737 -7.06 2.97 -5.08
C LEU A 737 -5.54 3.04 -5.07
N TRP A 738 -4.92 3.08 -3.89
CA TRP A 738 -3.46 3.24 -3.82
C TRP A 738 -2.72 1.94 -4.13
N ILE A 739 -3.20 0.79 -3.65
CA ILE A 739 -2.44 -0.47 -3.77
C ILE A 739 -2.38 -0.98 -5.21
N GLU A 740 -3.41 -0.71 -6.03
CA GLU A 740 -3.44 -1.22 -7.38
C GLU A 740 -2.39 -0.57 -8.29
N SER A 741 -1.97 0.66 -8.00
CA SER A 741 -0.83 1.30 -8.68
C SER A 741 0.50 0.57 -8.41
N MET A 742 0.58 -0.22 -7.33
CA MET A 742 1.75 -1.06 -7.02
C MET A 742 1.70 -2.45 -7.66
N ASN A 743 0.61 -2.82 -8.34
CA ASN A 743 0.43 -4.16 -8.87
C ASN A 743 1.59 -4.62 -9.78
N SER A 744 2.15 -3.70 -10.56
CA SER A 744 3.29 -3.98 -11.43
C SER A 744 4.58 -4.26 -10.67
N VAL A 745 4.82 -3.61 -9.52
CA VAL A 745 6.01 -3.84 -8.69
C VAL A 745 5.86 -5.06 -7.78
N MET A 746 4.63 -5.38 -7.36
CA MET A 746 4.35 -6.57 -6.56
C MET A 746 4.41 -7.87 -7.36
N ASP A 747 4.27 -7.80 -8.69
CA ASP A 747 4.40 -8.95 -9.60
C ASP A 747 5.87 -9.26 -9.95
N ASP A 748 6.09 -10.33 -10.73
CA ASP A 748 7.42 -10.74 -11.22
C ASP A 748 8.14 -9.64 -12.03
N ASN A 749 7.40 -8.64 -12.53
CA ASN A 749 7.98 -7.51 -13.27
C ASN A 749 8.90 -6.65 -12.38
N LYS A 750 8.64 -6.53 -11.07
CA LYS A 750 9.44 -5.72 -10.12
C LYS A 750 9.72 -4.29 -10.58
N VAL A 751 8.77 -3.64 -11.23
CA VAL A 751 8.88 -2.25 -11.70
C VAL A 751 7.67 -1.44 -11.24
N LEU A 752 7.92 -0.35 -10.52
CA LEU A 752 6.93 0.68 -10.25
C LEU A 752 6.90 1.66 -11.41
N THR A 753 5.72 1.94 -11.97
CA THR A 753 5.53 2.92 -13.04
C THR A 753 4.73 4.09 -12.49
N LEU A 754 5.30 5.28 -12.54
CA LEU A 754 4.64 6.51 -12.11
C LEU A 754 3.89 7.17 -13.28
N ILE A 755 3.01 8.12 -12.97
CA ILE A 755 2.16 8.82 -13.95
C ILE A 755 3.02 9.63 -14.95
N ASN A 756 4.15 10.19 -14.50
CA ASN A 756 5.11 10.87 -15.36
C ASN A 756 5.88 9.94 -16.34
N GLY A 757 5.61 8.63 -16.30
CA GLY A 757 6.29 7.62 -17.11
C GLY A 757 7.60 7.11 -16.51
N GLU A 758 8.04 7.61 -15.35
CA GLU A 758 9.22 7.11 -14.65
C GLU A 758 9.01 5.65 -14.22
N ARG A 759 10.00 4.81 -14.55
CA ARG A 759 10.01 3.38 -14.21
C ARG A 759 11.11 3.09 -13.19
N ILE A 760 10.72 2.87 -11.95
CA ILE A 760 11.63 2.51 -10.86
C ILE A 760 11.69 0.99 -10.78
N SER A 761 12.84 0.41 -11.14
CA SER A 761 13.08 -1.03 -11.05
C SER A 761 13.58 -1.42 -9.67
N MET A 762 12.93 -2.40 -9.06
CA MET A 762 13.23 -2.87 -7.72
C MET A 762 14.29 -3.99 -7.78
N PRO A 763 15.48 -3.80 -7.19
CA PRO A 763 16.52 -4.82 -7.13
C PRO A 763 16.14 -5.94 -6.14
N GLU A 764 16.83 -7.09 -6.22
CA GLU A 764 16.54 -8.26 -5.37
C GLU A 764 16.71 -8.00 -3.87
N GLN A 765 17.53 -7.02 -3.49
CA GLN A 765 17.78 -6.63 -2.10
C GLN A 765 16.61 -5.86 -1.47
N VAL A 766 15.70 -5.30 -2.29
CA VAL A 766 14.55 -4.51 -1.82
C VAL A 766 13.32 -5.41 -1.73
N SER A 767 12.56 -5.26 -0.65
CA SER A 767 11.32 -6.01 -0.44
C SER A 767 10.21 -5.13 0.14
N LEU A 768 8.97 -5.51 -0.13
CA LEU A 768 7.78 -4.81 0.34
C LEU A 768 7.11 -5.63 1.44
N LEU A 769 6.88 -5.00 2.60
CA LEU A 769 6.22 -5.63 3.74
C LEU A 769 5.01 -4.80 4.14
N PHE A 770 3.84 -5.43 4.27
CA PHE A 770 2.62 -4.74 4.68
C PHE A 770 2.16 -5.23 6.05
N GLU A 771 1.88 -4.32 6.98
CA GLU A 771 1.28 -4.62 8.28
C GLU A 771 -0.16 -4.09 8.30
N VAL A 772 -1.13 -5.00 8.18
CA VAL A 772 -2.55 -4.68 7.97
C VAL A 772 -3.44 -5.34 9.02
N GLU A 773 -4.60 -4.75 9.30
CA GLU A 773 -5.60 -5.34 10.20
C GLU A 773 -6.43 -6.40 9.47
N ASP A 774 -7.03 -6.00 8.35
CA ASP A 774 -7.81 -6.83 7.44
C ASP A 774 -7.54 -6.44 5.97
N LEU A 775 -8.14 -7.19 5.05
CA LEU A 775 -8.05 -6.98 3.60
C LEU A 775 -9.44 -6.89 2.97
N ALA A 776 -10.46 -6.49 3.73
CA ALA A 776 -11.86 -6.50 3.27
C ALA A 776 -12.10 -5.61 2.05
N VAL A 777 -11.28 -4.56 1.92
CA VAL A 777 -11.35 -3.57 0.83
C VAL A 777 -10.27 -3.79 -0.22
N ALA A 778 -9.41 -4.80 -0.07
CA ALA A 778 -8.39 -5.11 -1.06
C ALA A 778 -8.98 -5.95 -2.20
N SER A 779 -8.55 -5.69 -3.44
CA SER A 779 -8.97 -6.54 -4.56
C SER A 779 -8.28 -7.92 -4.48
N PRO A 780 -8.96 -9.02 -4.82
CA PRO A 780 -8.35 -10.36 -4.83
C PRO A 780 -7.09 -10.44 -5.72
N ALA A 781 -7.01 -9.60 -6.76
CA ALA A 781 -5.84 -9.44 -7.59
C ALA A 781 -4.60 -9.01 -6.79
N THR A 782 -4.77 -8.06 -5.88
CA THR A 782 -3.73 -7.57 -4.97
C THR A 782 -3.28 -8.66 -4.00
N VAL A 783 -4.23 -9.34 -3.37
CA VAL A 783 -3.95 -10.45 -2.43
C VAL A 783 -3.15 -11.56 -3.12
N SER A 784 -3.50 -11.90 -4.37
CA SER A 784 -2.82 -12.96 -5.12
C SER A 784 -1.34 -12.70 -5.44
N ARG A 785 -0.90 -11.43 -5.38
CA ARG A 785 0.48 -11.02 -5.66
C ARG A 785 1.37 -11.09 -4.43
N CYS A 786 0.80 -11.03 -3.23
CA CYS A 786 1.57 -11.01 -1.99
C CYS A 786 1.62 -12.38 -1.30
N GLY A 787 2.69 -12.66 -0.56
CA GLY A 787 2.73 -13.76 0.40
C GLY A 787 1.95 -13.39 1.65
N MET A 788 1.09 -14.27 2.17
CA MET A 788 0.29 -14.00 3.37
C MET A 788 0.85 -14.69 4.60
N VAL A 789 0.93 -13.93 5.70
CA VAL A 789 1.16 -14.46 7.04
C VAL A 789 0.04 -13.97 7.94
N TYR A 790 -0.83 -14.87 8.38
CA TYR A 790 -1.93 -14.55 9.29
C TYR A 790 -1.51 -14.72 10.74
N ASN A 791 -1.60 -13.66 11.53
CA ASN A 791 -1.35 -13.66 12.97
C ASN A 791 -2.69 -13.62 13.72
N ASP A 792 -3.14 -14.79 14.16
CA ASP A 792 -4.34 -14.89 15.00
C ASP A 792 -4.02 -14.46 16.45
N TYR A 793 -4.89 -13.62 17.02
CA TYR A 793 -4.78 -13.22 18.42
C TYR A 793 -5.17 -14.36 19.37
N SER A 794 -6.05 -15.27 18.94
CA SER A 794 -6.56 -16.38 19.75
C SER A 794 -5.44 -17.32 20.23
N ASP A 795 -4.41 -17.52 19.41
CA ASP A 795 -3.26 -18.37 19.72
C ASP A 795 -2.22 -17.67 20.63
N LEU A 796 -2.12 -16.34 20.54
CA LEU A 796 -1.15 -15.55 21.32
C LEU A 796 -1.70 -15.20 22.72
N GLY A 797 -2.92 -14.66 22.77
CA GLY A 797 -3.57 -14.16 23.98
C GLY A 797 -2.84 -13.00 24.67
N TRP A 798 -3.34 -12.60 25.84
CA TRP A 798 -2.77 -11.50 26.64
C TRP A 798 -1.67 -11.96 27.62
N LYS A 799 -1.63 -13.26 27.97
CA LYS A 799 -0.72 -13.82 28.99
C LYS A 799 0.78 -13.56 28.70
N PRO A 800 1.30 -13.67 27.47
CA PRO A 800 2.71 -13.40 27.18
C PRO A 800 3.13 -11.95 27.47
N TYR A 801 2.23 -10.99 27.25
CA TYR A 801 2.48 -9.58 27.56
C TYR A 801 2.64 -9.37 29.06
N VAL A 802 1.70 -9.91 29.86
CA VAL A 802 1.72 -9.77 31.32
C VAL A 802 2.95 -10.42 31.94
N ARG A 803 3.36 -11.61 31.46
CA ARG A 803 4.61 -12.24 31.91
C ARG A 803 5.84 -11.38 31.63
N SER A 804 5.93 -10.81 30.42
CA SER A 804 7.02 -9.88 30.06
C SER A 804 7.03 -8.60 30.93
N TRP A 805 5.85 -8.16 31.37
CA TRP A 805 5.71 -7.02 32.27
C TRP A 805 6.09 -7.38 33.72
N MET A 806 5.71 -8.58 34.19
CA MET A 806 6.09 -9.11 35.51
C MET A 806 7.60 -9.35 35.63
N ASP A 807 8.27 -9.81 34.58
CA ASP A 807 9.73 -10.04 34.59
C ASP A 807 10.55 -8.77 34.88
N LYS A 808 9.97 -7.59 34.63
CA LYS A 808 10.60 -6.29 34.92
C LYS A 808 10.43 -5.85 36.38
N ARG A 809 9.63 -6.59 37.17
CA ARG A 809 9.24 -6.24 38.55
C ARG A 809 9.98 -7.09 39.58
N LYS A 810 9.84 -6.72 40.86
CA LYS A 810 10.43 -7.44 41.99
C LYS A 810 9.68 -8.75 42.23
N LYS A 811 10.41 -9.84 42.50
CA LYS A 811 9.84 -11.20 42.69
C LYS A 811 8.72 -11.25 43.74
N THR A 812 8.88 -10.54 44.86
CA THR A 812 7.88 -10.46 45.94
C THR A 812 6.56 -9.87 45.48
N GLU A 813 6.60 -8.89 44.57
CA GLU A 813 5.41 -8.27 43.98
C GLU A 813 4.74 -9.19 42.97
N VAL A 814 5.56 -9.88 42.17
CA VAL A 814 5.11 -10.80 41.12
C VAL A 814 4.30 -11.95 41.71
N GLU A 815 4.66 -12.50 42.86
CA GLU A 815 3.89 -13.56 43.52
C GLU A 815 2.45 -13.14 43.85
N HIS A 816 2.27 -11.92 44.36
CA HIS A 816 0.95 -11.36 44.64
C HIS A 816 0.18 -11.06 43.34
N LEU A 817 0.83 -10.39 42.38
CA LEU A 817 0.22 -10.03 41.11
C LEU A 817 -0.22 -11.25 40.31
N GLN A 818 0.61 -12.30 40.21
CA GLN A 818 0.29 -13.51 39.47
C GLN A 818 -1.03 -14.15 39.95
N ARG A 819 -1.22 -14.24 41.28
CA ARG A 819 -2.48 -14.74 41.86
C ARG A 819 -3.68 -13.89 41.47
N LEU A 820 -3.53 -12.56 41.48
CA LEU A 820 -4.60 -11.62 41.14
C LEU A 820 -4.94 -11.65 39.64
N PHE A 821 -3.93 -11.75 38.76
CA PHE A 821 -4.15 -11.87 37.32
C PHE A 821 -4.92 -13.15 36.97
N ASP A 822 -4.55 -14.29 37.57
CA ASP A 822 -5.21 -15.57 37.34
C ASP A 822 -6.63 -15.62 37.93
N ALA A 823 -6.86 -14.93 39.07
CA ALA A 823 -8.17 -14.92 39.74
C ALA A 823 -9.21 -14.02 39.06
N TYR A 824 -8.81 -12.81 38.60
CA TYR A 824 -9.75 -11.78 38.16
C TYR A 824 -9.88 -11.67 36.63
N ILE A 825 -8.78 -11.61 35.89
CA ILE A 825 -8.79 -11.08 34.51
C ILE A 825 -9.68 -11.88 33.56
N GLU A 826 -9.53 -13.21 33.52
CA GLU A 826 -10.27 -14.07 32.58
C GLU A 826 -11.79 -14.02 32.86
N LYS A 827 -12.18 -14.04 34.14
CA LYS A 827 -13.58 -13.93 34.56
C LYS A 827 -14.17 -12.56 34.24
N THR A 828 -13.44 -11.48 34.53
CA THR A 828 -13.88 -10.10 34.25
C THR A 828 -14.03 -9.86 32.74
N LEU A 829 -13.10 -10.35 31.91
CA LEU A 829 -13.20 -10.23 30.45
C LEU A 829 -14.43 -10.96 29.89
N LEU A 830 -14.67 -12.19 30.35
CA LEU A 830 -15.83 -12.99 29.92
C LEU A 830 -17.15 -12.32 30.34
N PHE A 831 -17.25 -11.86 31.59
CA PHE A 831 -18.44 -11.20 32.12
C PHE A 831 -18.73 -9.89 31.37
N ARG A 832 -17.71 -9.06 31.14
CA ARG A 832 -17.83 -7.80 30.39
C ARG A 832 -18.38 -8.06 28.99
N LYS A 833 -17.83 -9.03 28.27
CA LYS A 833 -18.22 -9.36 26.88
C LYS A 833 -19.66 -9.87 26.77
N SER A 834 -20.17 -10.55 27.80
CA SER A 834 -21.49 -11.21 27.77
C SER A 834 -22.62 -10.36 28.37
N HIS A 835 -22.35 -9.54 29.39
CA HIS A 835 -23.39 -8.87 30.19
C HIS A 835 -23.38 -7.33 30.10
N CYS A 836 -22.30 -6.72 29.60
CA CYS A 836 -22.13 -5.27 29.57
C CYS A 836 -22.18 -4.71 28.15
N LYS A 837 -22.60 -3.44 28.03
CA LYS A 837 -22.58 -2.69 26.77
C LYS A 837 -21.46 -1.65 26.82
N GLU A 838 -20.66 -1.60 25.75
CA GLU A 838 -19.55 -0.65 25.61
C GLU A 838 -19.95 0.42 24.59
N LEU A 839 -19.75 1.70 24.93
CA LEU A 839 -19.96 2.80 23.96
C LEU A 839 -18.91 2.76 22.85
N VAL A 840 -17.68 2.41 23.23
CA VAL A 840 -16.53 2.23 22.34
C VAL A 840 -15.81 0.98 22.82
N ALA A 841 -15.81 -0.07 22.01
CA ALA A 841 -15.26 -1.36 22.39
C ALA A 841 -13.73 -1.30 22.55
N ILE A 842 -13.22 -1.91 23.62
CA ILE A 842 -11.77 -2.06 23.87
C ILE A 842 -11.36 -3.52 23.59
N THR A 843 -10.28 -3.73 22.85
CA THR A 843 -9.69 -5.07 22.69
C THR A 843 -9.17 -5.62 24.02
N GLU A 844 -9.21 -6.94 24.19
CA GLU A 844 -8.80 -7.60 25.45
C GLU A 844 -7.38 -7.21 25.86
N LEU A 845 -6.42 -7.26 24.93
CA LEU A 845 -5.05 -6.86 25.19
C LEU A 845 -4.94 -5.37 25.55
N ASN A 846 -5.65 -4.47 24.86
CA ASN A 846 -5.60 -3.04 25.21
C ASN A 846 -6.13 -2.77 26.62
N GLY A 847 -7.19 -3.48 27.04
CA GLY A 847 -7.68 -3.42 28.42
C GLY A 847 -6.60 -3.84 29.42
N VAL A 848 -5.96 -4.99 29.20
CA VAL A 848 -4.88 -5.50 30.07
C VAL A 848 -3.64 -4.60 30.05
N MET A 849 -3.27 -4.04 28.90
CA MET A 849 -2.19 -3.05 28.79
C MET A 849 -2.53 -1.78 29.58
N SER A 850 -3.77 -1.33 29.51
CA SER A 850 -4.25 -0.16 30.25
C SER A 850 -4.22 -0.40 31.76
N LEU A 851 -4.58 -1.61 32.21
CA LEU A 851 -4.42 -2.03 33.61
C LEU A 851 -2.97 -1.92 34.05
N CYS A 852 -2.05 -2.50 33.27
CA CYS A 852 -0.62 -2.50 33.61
C CYS A 852 -0.06 -1.07 33.66
N ARG A 853 -0.41 -0.21 32.71
CA ARG A 853 0.04 1.20 32.65
C ARG A 853 -0.49 2.02 33.84
N LEU A 854 -1.76 1.82 34.20
CA LEU A 854 -2.38 2.51 35.32
C LEU A 854 -1.79 2.03 36.66
N TYR A 855 -1.52 0.73 36.78
CA TYR A 855 -0.83 0.16 37.92
C TYR A 855 0.63 0.68 38.02
N ASP A 856 1.40 0.70 36.93
CA ASP A 856 2.74 1.29 36.87
C ASP A 856 2.76 2.74 37.38
N THR A 857 1.72 3.49 37.04
CA THR A 857 1.57 4.90 37.39
C THR A 857 1.22 5.11 38.86
N LEU A 858 0.34 4.28 39.41
CA LEU A 858 -0.24 4.50 40.74
C LEU A 858 0.43 3.68 41.84
N ALA A 859 0.89 2.46 41.56
CA ALA A 859 1.53 1.55 42.51
C ALA A 859 3.02 1.90 42.71
N THR A 860 3.30 3.09 43.22
CA THR A 860 4.65 3.57 43.52
C THR A 860 4.98 3.43 45.01
N PRO A 861 6.28 3.46 45.40
CA PRO A 861 6.66 3.48 46.81
C PRO A 861 6.07 4.67 47.59
N GLN A 862 5.88 5.81 46.92
CA GLN A 862 5.24 7.01 47.49
C GLN A 862 3.76 6.79 47.80
N ASN A 863 3.12 5.89 47.06
CA ASN A 863 1.72 5.53 47.21
C ASN A 863 1.51 4.25 48.05
N GLY A 864 2.48 3.91 48.91
CA GLY A 864 2.37 2.83 49.89
C GLY A 864 2.77 1.44 49.40
N VAL A 865 3.14 1.27 48.12
CA VAL A 865 3.71 0.01 47.61
C VAL A 865 5.22 0.00 47.86
N ASN A 866 5.59 0.02 49.14
CA ASN A 866 6.99 0.00 49.58
C ASN A 866 7.39 -1.39 50.08
N PRO A 867 8.35 -2.09 49.43
CA PRO A 867 8.82 -3.41 49.86
C PRO A 867 9.41 -3.46 51.28
N GLN A 868 9.71 -2.31 51.89
CA GLN A 868 10.19 -2.23 53.28
C GLN A 868 9.06 -2.41 54.31
N ASP A 869 7.79 -2.22 53.93
CA ASP A 869 6.61 -2.41 54.79
C ASP A 869 6.01 -3.80 54.53
N SER A 870 6.69 -4.85 54.97
CA SER A 870 6.33 -6.25 54.66
C SER A 870 4.93 -6.66 55.14
N GLU A 871 4.40 -5.99 56.18
CA GLU A 871 3.09 -6.33 56.75
C GLU A 871 1.92 -5.84 55.89
N HIS A 872 2.05 -4.66 55.27
CA HIS A 872 0.97 -4.06 54.45
C HIS A 872 1.24 -4.09 52.95
N TYR A 873 2.42 -4.55 52.53
CA TYR A 873 2.84 -4.59 51.13
C TYR A 873 1.86 -5.33 50.23
N GLY A 874 1.49 -6.58 50.59
CA GLY A 874 0.56 -7.39 49.81
C GLY A 874 -0.83 -6.77 49.66
N ARG A 875 -1.34 -6.17 50.74
CA ARG A 875 -2.65 -5.48 50.75
C ARG A 875 -2.65 -4.24 49.86
N MET A 876 -1.59 -3.44 49.89
CA MET A 876 -1.49 -2.25 49.03
C MET A 876 -1.37 -2.63 47.55
N VAL A 877 -0.66 -3.73 47.25
CA VAL A 877 -0.58 -4.29 45.89
C VAL A 877 -1.98 -4.69 45.39
N GLU A 878 -2.76 -5.37 46.22
CA GLU A 878 -4.13 -5.79 45.91
C GLU A 878 -5.07 -4.60 45.69
N LEU A 879 -5.08 -3.61 46.59
CA LEU A 879 -5.91 -2.40 46.46
C LEU A 879 -5.62 -1.64 45.16
N TRP A 880 -4.34 -1.41 44.84
CA TRP A 880 -3.97 -0.71 43.60
C TRP A 880 -4.24 -1.55 42.35
N PHE A 881 -4.14 -2.87 42.44
CA PHE A 881 -4.51 -3.77 41.35
C PHE A 881 -6.01 -3.69 41.05
N LEU A 882 -6.86 -3.79 42.07
CA LEU A 882 -8.32 -3.68 41.94
C LEU A 882 -8.74 -2.30 41.42
N PHE A 883 -8.14 -1.23 41.95
CA PHE A 883 -8.39 0.12 41.43
C PHE A 883 -8.02 0.23 39.95
N SER A 884 -6.88 -0.33 39.57
CA SER A 884 -6.43 -0.35 38.17
C SER A 884 -7.34 -1.18 37.28
N LEU A 885 -7.86 -2.31 37.77
CA LEU A 885 -8.82 -3.18 37.06
C LEU A 885 -10.12 -2.43 36.73
N ILE A 886 -10.67 -1.72 37.72
CA ILE A 886 -11.92 -0.94 37.58
C ILE A 886 -11.75 0.15 36.52
N TRP A 887 -10.64 0.89 36.55
CA TRP A 887 -10.41 2.03 35.65
C TRP A 887 -9.67 1.69 34.36
N SER A 888 -9.58 0.40 34.01
CA SER A 888 -9.04 -0.06 32.72
C SER A 888 -10.00 -1.00 31.99
N LEU A 889 -10.14 -2.26 32.43
CA LEU A 889 -10.98 -3.27 31.78
C LEU A 889 -12.46 -2.92 31.88
N CYS A 890 -12.86 -2.36 33.02
CA CYS A 890 -14.25 -2.00 33.31
C CYS A 890 -14.57 -0.54 32.96
N ALA A 891 -13.59 0.25 32.48
CA ALA A 891 -13.78 1.67 32.23
C ALA A 891 -14.58 2.00 30.97
N SER A 892 -14.77 1.06 30.04
CA SER A 892 -15.47 1.28 28.75
C SER A 892 -16.99 1.18 28.82
N VAL A 893 -17.53 0.61 29.89
CA VAL A 893 -18.96 0.30 30.00
C VAL A 893 -19.81 1.54 30.24
N ASP A 894 -21.09 1.45 29.89
CA ASP A 894 -22.10 2.46 30.20
C ASP A 894 -22.53 2.41 31.68
N GLU A 895 -23.47 3.29 32.07
CA GLU A 895 -23.89 3.44 33.47
C GLU A 895 -24.54 2.16 34.03
N ASP A 896 -25.38 1.47 33.24
CA ASP A 896 -25.98 0.20 33.65
C ASP A 896 -24.93 -0.92 33.71
N GLY A 897 -23.97 -0.93 32.79
CA GLY A 897 -22.80 -1.80 32.87
C GLY A 897 -21.99 -1.58 34.15
N ARG A 898 -21.80 -0.32 34.60
CA ARG A 898 -21.11 -0.03 35.86
C ARG A 898 -21.81 -0.67 37.07
N LYS A 899 -23.15 -0.64 37.13
CA LYS A 899 -23.93 -1.29 38.20
C LYS A 899 -23.79 -2.81 38.18
N LYS A 900 -23.79 -3.42 36.99
CA LYS A 900 -23.57 -4.88 36.86
C LYS A 900 -22.16 -5.29 37.28
N ILE A 901 -21.16 -4.50 36.90
CA ILE A 901 -19.75 -4.74 37.28
C ILE A 901 -19.54 -4.53 38.78
N ASP A 902 -20.19 -3.53 39.38
CA ASP A 902 -20.17 -3.30 40.83
C ASP A 902 -20.62 -4.55 41.60
N ASN A 903 -21.79 -5.10 41.25
CA ASN A 903 -22.28 -6.34 41.86
C ASN A 903 -21.30 -7.51 41.64
N PHE A 904 -20.84 -7.71 40.41
CA PHE A 904 -19.91 -8.79 40.06
C PHE A 904 -18.58 -8.72 40.84
N LEU A 905 -17.97 -7.55 40.94
CA LEU A 905 -16.70 -7.38 41.66
C LEU A 905 -16.89 -7.49 43.17
N ARG A 906 -18.03 -7.08 43.72
CA ARG A 906 -18.38 -7.25 45.15
C ARG A 906 -18.61 -8.71 45.54
N GLU A 907 -19.17 -9.51 44.63
CA GLU A 907 -19.28 -10.96 44.81
C GLU A 907 -17.90 -11.65 44.84
N MET A 908 -16.94 -11.11 44.08
CA MET A 908 -15.56 -11.61 44.08
C MET A 908 -14.72 -11.09 45.25
N ASP A 909 -14.98 -9.86 45.72
CA ASP A 909 -14.22 -9.19 46.77
C ASP A 909 -15.12 -8.34 47.68
N GLY A 910 -15.21 -8.74 48.95
CA GLY A 910 -16.04 -8.08 49.96
C GLY A 910 -15.40 -6.86 50.65
N THR A 911 -14.24 -6.37 50.21
CA THR A 911 -13.53 -5.26 50.86
C THR A 911 -14.10 -3.87 50.56
N PHE A 912 -14.96 -3.74 49.55
CA PHE A 912 -15.54 -2.45 49.14
C PHE A 912 -16.66 -1.98 50.10
N PRO A 913 -16.74 -0.69 50.47
CA PRO A 913 -17.83 -0.19 51.31
C PRO A 913 -19.20 -0.28 50.62
N ASN A 914 -20.28 -0.55 51.36
CA ASN A 914 -21.62 -0.88 50.82
C ASN A 914 -22.50 0.34 50.45
N LYS A 915 -22.04 1.58 50.66
CA LYS A 915 -22.89 2.77 50.54
C LYS A 915 -23.13 3.21 49.09
N ASP A 916 -22.10 3.13 48.25
CA ASP A 916 -22.06 3.67 46.89
C ASP A 916 -21.39 2.66 45.94
N THR A 917 -21.39 2.90 44.64
CA THR A 917 -20.70 1.99 43.68
C THR A 917 -19.19 1.99 43.88
N ILE A 918 -18.49 0.92 43.50
CA ILE A 918 -17.02 0.79 43.54
C ILE A 918 -16.29 1.93 42.81
N TYR A 919 -16.93 2.60 41.84
CA TYR A 919 -16.36 3.72 41.09
C TYR A 919 -16.26 5.02 41.90
N GLU A 920 -16.93 5.10 43.06
CA GLU A 920 -16.90 6.28 43.95
C GLU A 920 -15.76 6.23 44.99
N TYR A 921 -15.01 5.14 45.03
CA TYR A 921 -13.92 4.94 45.99
C TYR A 921 -12.54 5.05 45.34
N TYR A 922 -11.57 5.52 46.11
CA TYR A 922 -10.15 5.51 45.76
C TYR A 922 -9.31 4.94 46.91
N VAL A 923 -8.08 4.54 46.60
CA VAL A 923 -7.14 4.02 47.58
C VAL A 923 -6.50 5.20 48.33
N ASP A 924 -6.71 5.26 49.65
CA ASP A 924 -5.99 6.22 50.49
C ASP A 924 -4.71 5.58 51.05
N THR A 925 -3.59 6.25 50.82
CA THR A 925 -2.25 5.77 51.18
C THR A 925 -1.99 5.87 52.68
N LYS A 926 -2.73 6.75 53.39
CA LYS A 926 -2.59 6.93 54.85
C LYS A 926 -3.35 5.87 55.62
N THR A 927 -4.63 5.67 55.30
CA THR A 927 -5.50 4.69 55.96
C THR A 927 -5.37 3.27 55.39
N LYS A 928 -4.68 3.11 54.24
CA LYS A 928 -4.45 1.83 53.56
C LYS A 928 -5.77 1.08 53.26
N SER A 929 -6.82 1.84 52.93
CA SER A 929 -8.18 1.34 52.69
C SER A 929 -8.92 2.16 51.63
N TRP A 930 -10.14 1.74 51.29
CA TRP A 930 -11.02 2.44 50.36
C TRP A 930 -11.64 3.68 51.02
N THR A 931 -11.45 4.86 50.42
CA THR A 931 -12.02 6.14 50.86
C THR A 931 -12.88 6.75 49.74
N SER A 932 -13.94 7.49 50.08
CA SER A 932 -14.83 8.10 49.08
C SER A 932 -14.19 9.32 48.42
N PHE A 933 -14.33 9.44 47.09
CA PHE A 933 -13.93 10.66 46.37
C PHE A 933 -14.67 11.92 46.86
N GLU A 934 -15.80 11.77 47.54
CA GLU A 934 -16.52 12.88 48.17
C GLU A 934 -15.67 13.61 49.23
N ASP A 935 -14.80 12.90 49.94
CA ASP A 935 -13.94 13.46 50.99
C ASP A 935 -12.86 14.41 50.44
N LYS A 936 -12.54 14.31 49.13
CA LYS A 936 -11.61 15.21 48.44
C LYS A 936 -12.26 16.54 48.04
N LEU A 937 -13.57 16.70 48.20
CA LEU A 937 -14.26 17.93 47.85
C LEU A 937 -14.06 19.01 48.92
N LEU A 938 -13.71 20.22 48.47
CA LEU A 938 -13.63 21.39 49.35
C LEU A 938 -15.04 21.73 49.85
N LYS A 939 -15.22 21.82 51.17
CA LYS A 939 -16.51 22.16 51.80
C LYS A 939 -16.94 23.62 51.56
N SER A 940 -16.01 24.51 51.20
CA SER A 940 -16.22 25.96 51.04
C SER A 940 -15.73 26.50 49.70
N TRP A 941 -16.21 25.95 48.58
CA TRP A 941 -15.88 26.45 47.24
C TRP A 941 -16.72 27.69 46.87
N ARG A 942 -16.10 28.69 46.25
CA ARG A 942 -16.77 29.90 45.73
C ARG A 942 -16.34 30.16 44.29
N TYR A 943 -17.28 30.52 43.42
CA TYR A 943 -16.91 30.93 42.06
C TYR A 943 -16.31 32.35 42.04
N PRO A 944 -15.29 32.61 41.20
CA PRO A 944 -14.71 33.95 41.05
C PRO A 944 -15.66 34.90 40.29
N ALA A 945 -16.01 36.02 40.92
CA ALA A 945 -17.02 36.97 40.41
C ALA A 945 -16.70 37.58 39.03
N ASN A 946 -15.41 37.73 38.70
CA ASN A 946 -14.94 38.33 37.44
C ASN A 946 -14.70 37.30 36.32
N ALA A 947 -14.88 36.00 36.57
CA ALA A 947 -14.69 34.98 35.55
C ALA A 947 -15.95 34.84 34.67
N PRO A 948 -15.79 34.74 33.34
CA PRO A 948 -16.92 34.48 32.47
C PRO A 948 -17.53 33.10 32.77
N PHE A 949 -18.85 33.00 32.67
CA PHE A 949 -19.61 31.80 33.05
C PHE A 949 -19.05 30.49 32.49
N TYR A 950 -18.62 30.47 31.22
CA TYR A 950 -18.06 29.29 30.58
C TYR A 950 -16.72 28.80 31.17
N LYS A 951 -16.04 29.61 32.01
CA LYS A 951 -14.82 29.22 32.75
C LYS A 951 -15.11 28.74 34.18
N ILE A 952 -16.34 28.89 34.67
CA ILE A 952 -16.68 28.50 36.03
C ILE A 952 -16.91 26.99 36.08
N MET A 953 -16.00 26.27 36.75
CA MET A 953 -16.09 24.83 36.95
C MET A 953 -16.33 24.52 38.42
N VAL A 954 -17.52 24.01 38.75
CA VAL A 954 -17.85 23.56 40.11
C VAL A 954 -17.22 22.18 40.32
N PRO A 955 -16.41 21.97 41.37
CA PRO A 955 -15.85 20.66 41.67
C PRO A 955 -16.96 19.70 42.13
N THR A 956 -17.16 18.64 41.34
CA THR A 956 -18.00 17.48 41.64
C THR A 956 -17.14 16.24 41.86
N VAL A 957 -17.75 15.19 42.42
CA VAL A 957 -17.09 13.88 42.59
C VAL A 957 -16.55 13.38 41.24
N ASP A 958 -17.36 13.49 40.18
CA ASP A 958 -16.97 13.17 38.80
C ASP A 958 -15.73 13.93 38.34
N THR A 959 -15.70 15.25 38.49
CA THR A 959 -14.56 16.05 38.03
C THR A 959 -13.28 15.71 38.78
N VAL A 960 -13.35 15.47 40.10
CA VAL A 960 -12.19 15.08 40.91
C VAL A 960 -11.67 13.71 40.50
N ARG A 961 -12.59 12.76 40.31
CA ARG A 961 -12.29 11.38 39.89
C ARG A 961 -11.62 11.30 38.52
N TYR A 962 -12.23 11.92 37.51
CA TYR A 962 -11.66 11.91 36.16
C TYR A 962 -10.37 12.75 36.09
N ASN A 963 -10.28 13.89 36.78
CA ASN A 963 -9.03 14.64 36.87
C ASN A 963 -7.91 13.81 37.51
N PHE A 964 -8.19 13.07 38.59
CA PHE A 964 -7.20 12.22 39.24
C PHE A 964 -6.61 11.18 38.26
N LEU A 965 -7.47 10.49 37.50
CA LEU A 965 -7.05 9.47 36.53
C LEU A 965 -6.25 10.08 35.37
N VAL A 966 -6.78 11.15 34.77
CA VAL A 966 -6.15 11.79 33.61
C VAL A 966 -4.81 12.43 33.99
N GLN A 967 -4.73 13.12 35.15
CA GLN A 967 -3.47 13.69 35.65
C GLN A 967 -2.42 12.61 35.91
N ALA A 968 -2.82 11.48 36.50
CA ALA A 968 -1.90 10.37 36.75
C ALA A 968 -1.32 9.83 35.43
N LEU A 969 -2.18 9.52 34.45
CA LEU A 969 -1.76 8.98 33.16
C LEU A 969 -0.93 9.98 32.33
N VAL A 970 -1.35 11.25 32.28
CA VAL A 970 -0.61 12.32 31.59
C VAL A 970 0.74 12.60 32.25
N GLY A 971 0.80 12.59 33.59
CA GLY A 971 2.05 12.72 34.35
C GLY A 971 3.06 11.61 34.03
N SER A 972 2.56 10.39 33.83
CA SER A 972 3.32 9.23 33.37
C SER A 972 3.46 9.13 31.85
N GLN A 973 3.09 10.17 31.10
CA GLN A 973 3.31 10.29 29.65
C GLN A 973 2.53 9.29 28.80
N TYR A 974 1.43 8.74 29.32
CA TYR A 974 0.58 7.82 28.57
C TYR A 974 -0.56 8.54 27.84
N PRO A 975 -0.87 8.18 26.58
CA PRO A 975 -2.03 8.72 25.86
C PRO A 975 -3.35 8.33 26.53
N VAL A 976 -4.28 9.29 26.61
CA VAL A 976 -5.60 9.11 27.22
C VAL A 976 -6.71 9.50 26.25
N LEU A 977 -7.76 8.66 26.17
CA LEU A 977 -8.96 8.91 25.38
C LEU A 977 -10.19 8.99 26.28
N LEU A 978 -10.78 10.17 26.39
CA LEU A 978 -12.02 10.43 27.11
C LEU A 978 -13.22 10.19 26.20
N THR A 979 -14.06 9.21 26.53
CA THR A 979 -15.30 8.94 25.78
C THR A 979 -16.52 9.29 26.62
N GLY A 980 -17.65 9.55 25.98
CA GLY A 980 -18.92 9.73 26.69
C GLY A 980 -19.91 10.61 25.94
N PRO A 981 -21.21 10.59 26.30
CA PRO A 981 -22.25 11.40 25.68
C PRO A 981 -21.93 12.90 25.66
N VAL A 982 -22.57 13.67 24.78
CA VAL A 982 -22.41 15.13 24.72
C VAL A 982 -22.89 15.75 26.05
N GLY A 983 -22.15 16.74 26.57
CA GLY A 983 -22.52 17.44 27.81
C GLY A 983 -21.98 16.83 29.11
N THR A 984 -21.24 15.73 29.06
CA THR A 984 -20.60 15.05 30.22
C THR A 984 -19.38 15.75 30.81
N GLY A 985 -18.98 16.92 30.29
CA GLY A 985 -17.83 17.67 30.81
C GLY A 985 -16.45 17.21 30.33
N LYS A 986 -16.36 16.36 29.30
CA LYS A 986 -15.08 15.85 28.72
C LYS A 986 -14.06 16.96 28.43
N THR A 987 -14.45 17.93 27.59
CA THR A 987 -13.59 19.07 27.21
C THR A 987 -13.17 19.87 28.44
N SER A 988 -14.07 20.03 29.42
CA SER A 988 -13.79 20.77 30.65
C SER A 988 -12.76 20.06 31.55
N VAL A 989 -12.86 18.72 31.68
CA VAL A 989 -11.86 17.91 32.41
C VAL A 989 -10.51 18.01 31.71
N ALA A 990 -10.46 17.82 30.39
CA ALA A 990 -9.22 17.95 29.63
C ALA A 990 -8.57 19.34 29.79
N GLN A 991 -9.37 20.41 29.70
CA GLN A 991 -8.90 21.79 29.93
C GLN A 991 -8.42 22.02 31.36
N SER A 992 -9.10 21.45 32.36
CA SER A 992 -8.67 21.53 33.76
C SER A 992 -7.30 20.87 33.95
N VAL A 993 -7.04 19.73 33.30
CA VAL A 993 -5.73 19.07 33.35
C VAL A 993 -4.68 19.93 32.64
N LEU A 994 -4.98 20.46 31.45
CA LEU A 994 -4.06 21.32 30.69
C LEU A 994 -3.63 22.56 31.48
N GLN A 995 -4.55 23.19 32.22
CA GLN A 995 -4.27 24.36 33.05
C GLN A 995 -3.50 24.01 34.34
N GLY A 996 -3.64 22.78 34.83
CA GLY A 996 -2.93 22.28 36.01
C GLY A 996 -1.48 21.88 35.75
N LEU A 997 -1.03 21.85 34.49
CA LEU A 997 0.35 21.52 34.14
C LEU A 997 1.30 22.70 34.39
N ASP A 998 2.52 22.38 34.83
CA ASP A 998 3.58 23.37 35.06
C ASP A 998 4.00 24.04 33.74
N PRO A 999 3.74 25.36 33.56
CA PRO A 999 4.02 26.09 32.31
C PRO A 999 5.51 26.24 32.02
N THR A 1000 6.39 25.98 32.99
CA THR A 1000 7.84 25.98 32.76
C THR A 1000 8.30 24.71 32.05
N LYS A 1001 7.63 23.58 32.29
CA LYS A 1001 7.97 22.26 31.73
C LYS A 1001 7.09 21.85 30.55
N TRP A 1002 5.85 22.32 30.53
CA TRP A 1002 4.84 21.92 29.57
C TRP A 1002 4.36 23.09 28.71
N THR A 1003 4.10 22.78 27.44
CA THR A 1003 3.40 23.59 26.46
C THR A 1003 2.12 22.86 26.09
N THR A 1004 1.02 23.58 25.91
CA THR A 1004 -0.28 22.99 25.57
C THR A 1004 -0.70 23.39 24.16
N LEU A 1005 -1.32 22.47 23.43
CA LEU A 1005 -1.89 22.69 22.11
C LEU A 1005 -3.29 22.09 22.08
N THR A 1006 -4.30 22.87 21.68
CA THR A 1006 -5.65 22.35 21.49
C THR A 1006 -5.97 22.33 20.00
N VAL A 1007 -6.40 21.17 19.49
CA VAL A 1007 -6.82 20.95 18.12
C VAL A 1007 -8.28 20.51 18.13
N ASN A 1008 -9.16 21.33 17.55
CA ASN A 1008 -10.58 21.00 17.41
C ASN A 1008 -10.78 20.32 16.06
N MET A 1009 -11.24 19.07 16.07
CA MET A 1009 -11.49 18.31 14.85
C MET A 1009 -12.90 18.60 14.31
N SER A 1010 -13.02 18.59 12.98
CA SER A 1010 -14.27 18.74 12.24
C SER A 1010 -14.34 17.72 11.10
N SER A 1011 -15.50 17.58 10.46
CA SER A 1011 -15.67 16.67 9.30
C SER A 1011 -14.75 17.00 8.12
N GLN A 1012 -14.36 18.27 7.96
CA GLN A 1012 -13.45 18.74 6.90
C GLN A 1012 -11.97 18.74 7.31
N THR A 1013 -11.64 18.29 8.52
CA THR A 1013 -10.25 18.28 8.97
C THR A 1013 -9.47 17.23 8.20
N THR A 1014 -8.45 17.66 7.44
CA THR A 1014 -7.58 16.76 6.67
C THR A 1014 -6.27 16.45 7.41
N SER A 1015 -5.52 15.46 6.94
CA SER A 1015 -4.21 15.14 7.52
C SER A 1015 -3.21 16.30 7.39
N ASN A 1016 -3.30 17.08 6.30
CA ASN A 1016 -2.49 18.28 6.11
C ASN A 1016 -2.79 19.36 7.15
N ASN A 1017 -4.07 19.59 7.48
CA ASN A 1017 -4.48 20.53 8.52
C ASN A 1017 -3.88 20.16 9.88
N VAL A 1018 -3.98 18.88 10.28
CA VAL A 1018 -3.45 18.40 11.57
C VAL A 1018 -1.93 18.56 11.62
N GLN A 1019 -1.24 18.17 10.54
CA GLN A 1019 0.22 18.32 10.44
C GLN A 1019 0.64 19.78 10.56
N ALA A 1020 0.00 20.69 9.82
CA ALA A 1020 0.32 22.11 9.83
C ALA A 1020 0.09 22.77 11.20
N ILE A 1021 -1.00 22.41 11.89
CA ILE A 1021 -1.30 22.93 13.24
C ILE A 1021 -0.22 22.50 14.24
N ILE A 1022 0.20 21.23 14.21
CA ILE A 1022 1.25 20.76 15.11
C ILE A 1022 2.61 21.35 14.74
N GLU A 1023 2.94 21.41 13.44
CA GLU A 1023 4.19 21.98 12.93
C GLU A 1023 4.35 23.47 13.30
N SER A 1024 3.24 24.21 13.45
CA SER A 1024 3.27 25.61 13.90
C SER A 1024 3.75 25.80 15.35
N ARG A 1025 3.77 24.73 16.16
CA ARG A 1025 4.14 24.75 17.58
C ARG A 1025 5.45 24.02 17.90
N VAL A 1026 6.14 23.53 16.89
CA VAL A 1026 7.45 22.86 17.03
C VAL A 1026 8.52 23.63 16.26
N GLU A 1027 9.73 23.60 16.78
CA GLU A 1027 10.91 24.20 16.16
C GLU A 1027 11.93 23.13 15.78
N LYS A 1028 12.70 23.44 14.74
CA LYS A 1028 13.76 22.54 14.27
C LYS A 1028 15.00 22.71 15.14
N ARG A 1029 15.37 21.66 15.87
CA ARG A 1029 16.59 21.67 16.72
C ARG A 1029 17.82 21.15 15.98
N THR A 1030 17.67 20.06 15.23
CA THR A 1030 18.73 19.46 14.41
C THR A 1030 18.15 19.00 13.07
N LYS A 1031 18.97 18.44 12.17
CA LYS A 1031 18.52 17.99 10.85
C LYS A 1031 17.44 16.91 11.00
N GLY A 1032 16.20 17.25 10.66
CA GLY A 1032 15.05 16.34 10.70
C GLY A 1032 14.39 16.16 12.07
N VAL A 1033 14.93 16.73 13.15
CA VAL A 1033 14.35 16.59 14.50
C VAL A 1033 13.68 17.89 14.94
N TYR A 1034 12.41 17.77 15.26
CA TYR A 1034 11.52 18.83 15.70
C TYR A 1034 11.13 18.58 17.16
N VAL A 1035 11.20 19.64 17.96
CA VAL A 1035 10.83 19.64 19.37
C VAL A 1035 9.91 20.82 19.64
N PRO A 1036 9.06 20.78 20.68
CA PRO A 1036 8.27 21.92 21.06
C PRO A 1036 9.15 23.13 21.39
N VAL A 1037 8.65 24.33 21.08
CA VAL A 1037 9.38 25.59 21.26
C VAL A 1037 9.95 25.71 22.68
N GLY A 1038 11.24 26.03 22.76
CA GLY A 1038 11.95 26.22 24.03
C GLY A 1038 12.34 24.92 24.74
N GLY A 1039 12.30 23.77 24.04
CA GLY A 1039 12.70 22.47 24.58
C GLY A 1039 11.78 21.91 25.68
N LYS A 1040 10.56 22.45 25.78
CA LYS A 1040 9.50 21.97 26.70
C LYS A 1040 8.84 20.70 26.16
N ARG A 1041 8.08 20.02 27.01
CA ARG A 1041 7.18 18.93 26.59
C ARG A 1041 5.86 19.50 26.10
N MET A 1042 5.27 18.94 25.05
CA MET A 1042 3.98 19.40 24.53
C MET A 1042 2.87 18.38 24.81
N LEU A 1043 1.78 18.82 25.42
CA LEU A 1043 0.54 18.06 25.48
C LEU A 1043 -0.43 18.59 24.43
N ALA A 1044 -0.68 17.80 23.39
CA ALA A 1044 -1.65 18.10 22.35
C ALA A 1044 -2.99 17.46 22.69
N PHE A 1045 -3.99 18.30 22.96
CA PHE A 1045 -5.37 17.92 23.20
C PHE A 1045 -6.16 17.95 21.90
N LEU A 1046 -6.70 16.79 21.50
CA LEU A 1046 -7.51 16.60 20.31
C LEU A 1046 -8.99 16.48 20.74
N ASP A 1047 -9.79 17.51 20.49
CA ASP A 1047 -11.23 17.45 20.77
C ASP A 1047 -12.01 16.89 19.57
N ASP A 1048 -13.06 16.13 19.86
CA ASP A 1048 -13.91 15.43 18.89
C ASP A 1048 -13.13 14.54 17.89
N LEU A 1049 -12.25 13.66 18.41
CA LEU A 1049 -11.35 12.81 17.60
C LEU A 1049 -12.05 12.02 16.46
N ASN A 1050 -13.32 11.67 16.62
CA ASN A 1050 -14.10 10.88 15.65
C ASN A 1050 -15.03 11.71 14.74
N MET A 1051 -14.83 13.03 14.68
CA MET A 1051 -15.53 13.90 13.72
C MET A 1051 -14.97 13.90 12.29
N PRO A 1052 -13.66 13.69 12.02
CA PRO A 1052 -13.15 13.70 10.65
C PRO A 1052 -13.89 12.71 9.75
N ALA A 1053 -14.21 13.14 8.53
CA ALA A 1053 -14.92 12.29 7.58
C ALA A 1053 -14.09 11.03 7.25
N VAL A 1054 -14.81 9.92 7.09
CA VAL A 1054 -14.25 8.69 6.52
C VAL A 1054 -14.12 8.87 5.01
N ASP A 1055 -13.06 8.30 4.44
CA ASP A 1055 -13.00 8.13 2.99
C ASP A 1055 -13.98 7.03 2.52
N ASP A 1056 -14.07 6.84 1.20
CA ASP A 1056 -14.96 5.84 0.57
C ASP A 1056 -14.72 4.40 1.04
N PHE A 1057 -13.57 4.15 1.69
CA PHE A 1057 -13.11 2.84 2.15
C PHE A 1057 -13.07 2.71 3.67
N GLY A 1058 -13.60 3.70 4.41
CA GLY A 1058 -13.76 3.66 5.86
C GLY A 1058 -12.53 4.11 6.67
N SER A 1059 -11.46 4.57 6.02
CA SER A 1059 -10.26 5.09 6.69
C SER A 1059 -10.38 6.59 6.99
N GLN A 1060 -9.64 7.05 8.00
CA GLN A 1060 -9.61 8.47 8.39
C GLN A 1060 -8.17 8.99 8.31
N PRO A 1061 -7.77 9.63 7.19
CA PRO A 1061 -6.39 10.09 6.96
C PRO A 1061 -5.74 10.90 8.10
N PRO A 1062 -6.45 11.84 8.78
CA PRO A 1062 -5.86 12.58 9.90
C PRO A 1062 -5.49 11.69 11.09
N LEU A 1063 -6.29 10.64 11.32
CA LEU A 1063 -6.08 9.69 12.41
C LEU A 1063 -4.94 8.71 12.09
N GLU A 1064 -4.81 8.32 10.82
CA GLU A 1064 -3.71 7.50 10.32
C GLU A 1064 -2.35 8.22 10.40
N LEU A 1065 -2.34 9.55 10.17
CA LEU A 1065 -1.15 10.38 10.40
C LEU A 1065 -0.74 10.39 11.88
N LEU A 1066 -1.69 10.57 12.80
CA LEU A 1066 -1.42 10.52 14.24
C LEU A 1066 -0.90 9.15 14.66
N ARG A 1067 -1.44 8.07 14.09
CA ARG A 1067 -0.99 6.70 14.35
C ARG A 1067 0.47 6.49 13.90
N LEU A 1068 0.81 6.95 12.69
CA LEU A 1068 2.19 6.91 12.18
C LEU A 1068 3.16 7.58 13.16
N TRP A 1069 2.79 8.74 13.69
CA TRP A 1069 3.62 9.42 14.68
C TRP A 1069 3.67 8.71 16.03
N ILE A 1070 2.57 8.17 16.56
CA ILE A 1070 2.59 7.42 17.84
C ILE A 1070 3.51 6.20 17.75
N ASP A 1071 3.50 5.50 16.62
CA ASP A 1071 4.20 4.23 16.46
C ASP A 1071 5.68 4.40 16.08
N TYR A 1072 6.02 5.44 15.31
CA TYR A 1072 7.38 5.64 14.78
C TYR A 1072 8.04 6.96 15.21
N GLY A 1073 7.30 7.92 15.77
CA GLY A 1073 7.81 9.22 16.23
C GLY A 1073 8.12 10.22 15.11
N PHE A 1074 7.68 9.96 13.88
CA PHE A 1074 7.90 10.84 12.74
C PHE A 1074 6.73 10.86 11.77
N TRP A 1075 6.72 11.84 10.88
CA TRP A 1075 5.94 11.85 9.64
C TRP A 1075 6.79 12.42 8.49
N TYR A 1076 6.33 12.29 7.26
CA TYR A 1076 7.03 12.81 6.08
C TYR A 1076 6.69 14.29 5.82
N ASP A 1077 7.68 15.05 5.40
CA ASP A 1077 7.46 16.36 4.80
C ASP A 1077 6.82 16.20 3.41
N ARG A 1078 5.66 16.81 3.20
CA ARG A 1078 4.87 16.67 1.95
C ARG A 1078 5.54 17.30 0.73
N GLN A 1079 6.45 18.26 0.92
CA GLN A 1079 7.12 18.97 -0.18
C GLN A 1079 8.53 18.44 -0.46
N LYS A 1080 9.26 18.06 0.59
CA LYS A 1080 10.66 17.61 0.51
C LYS A 1080 10.82 16.09 0.63
N GLN A 1081 9.74 15.38 0.95
CA GLN A 1081 9.71 13.93 1.15
C GLN A 1081 10.70 13.43 2.23
N THR A 1082 11.22 14.33 3.08
CA THR A 1082 12.17 13.99 4.16
C THR A 1082 11.46 13.70 5.48
N LEU A 1083 12.06 12.85 6.31
CA LEU A 1083 11.57 12.55 7.65
C LEU A 1083 11.59 13.78 8.57
N LYS A 1084 10.46 14.04 9.23
CA LYS A 1084 10.33 14.97 10.36
C LYS A 1084 10.02 14.19 11.63
N CYS A 1085 11.04 13.99 12.45
CA CYS A 1085 10.91 13.33 13.74
C CYS A 1085 10.43 14.35 14.78
N VAL A 1086 9.21 14.18 15.30
CA VAL A 1086 8.64 15.05 16.34
C VAL A 1086 8.77 14.36 17.68
N LYS A 1087 9.63 14.91 18.55
CA LYS A 1087 9.88 14.39 19.90
C LYS A 1087 9.16 15.20 20.96
N ASP A 1088 9.01 14.63 22.15
CA ASP A 1088 8.45 15.29 23.34
C ASP A 1088 7.02 15.83 23.18
N MET A 1089 6.24 15.25 22.27
CA MET A 1089 4.79 15.46 22.14
C MET A 1089 4.03 14.29 22.77
N TYR A 1090 2.92 14.59 23.45
CA TYR A 1090 2.02 13.62 24.08
C TYR A 1090 0.57 13.96 23.72
N LEU A 1091 -0.32 12.96 23.72
CA LEU A 1091 -1.71 13.13 23.28
C LEU A 1091 -2.70 12.95 24.42
N LEU A 1092 -3.67 13.87 24.48
CA LEU A 1092 -4.92 13.74 25.20
C LEU A 1092 -6.04 13.88 24.17
N ALA A 1093 -7.03 13.01 24.18
CA ALA A 1093 -8.12 13.08 23.21
C ALA A 1093 -9.48 12.95 23.88
N SER A 1094 -10.50 13.57 23.30
CA SER A 1094 -11.90 13.35 23.64
C SER A 1094 -12.73 13.02 22.42
N MET A 1095 -13.74 12.17 22.60
CA MET A 1095 -14.73 11.90 21.56
C MET A 1095 -16.11 11.56 22.12
N GLY A 1096 -17.15 11.84 21.32
CA GLY A 1096 -18.50 11.37 21.57
C GLY A 1096 -18.71 9.92 21.09
N PRO A 1097 -19.77 9.24 21.53
CA PRO A 1097 -20.14 7.96 20.96
C PRO A 1097 -20.44 8.09 19.45
N PRO A 1098 -20.20 7.04 18.66
CA PRO A 1098 -20.57 7.01 17.24
C PRO A 1098 -22.07 7.30 17.03
N GLY A 1099 -22.40 8.07 15.99
CA GLY A 1099 -23.77 8.53 15.70
C GLY A 1099 -23.90 10.05 15.56
N GLY A 1100 -24.96 10.51 14.90
CA GLY A 1100 -25.23 11.95 14.70
C GLY A 1100 -24.13 12.70 13.95
N GLY A 1101 -23.50 12.05 12.96
CA GLY A 1101 -22.37 12.58 12.18
C GLY A 1101 -20.99 12.15 12.68
N ARG A 1102 -20.88 11.53 13.87
CA ARG A 1102 -19.62 10.96 14.39
C ARG A 1102 -19.40 9.53 13.92
N THR A 1103 -18.18 9.20 13.54
CA THR A 1103 -17.81 7.90 12.97
C THR A 1103 -17.14 6.99 13.99
N HIS A 1104 -16.89 5.74 13.62
CA HIS A 1104 -16.07 4.80 14.39
C HIS A 1104 -14.60 5.02 14.05
N ILE A 1105 -13.74 5.05 15.08
CA ILE A 1105 -12.28 5.11 14.90
C ILE A 1105 -11.70 3.71 14.70
N SER A 1106 -10.57 3.61 13.99
CA SER A 1106 -9.84 2.35 13.82
C SER A 1106 -9.41 1.75 15.17
N GLY A 1107 -9.60 0.43 15.31
CA GLY A 1107 -9.14 -0.34 16.47
C GLY A 1107 -7.62 -0.25 16.68
N ARG A 1108 -6.84 -0.06 15.60
CA ARG A 1108 -5.39 0.12 15.67
C ARG A 1108 -5.02 1.39 16.43
N LEU A 1109 -5.64 2.53 16.08
CA LEU A 1109 -5.41 3.79 16.79
C LEU A 1109 -5.96 3.73 18.22
N GLN A 1110 -7.17 3.19 18.39
CA GLN A 1110 -7.81 3.03 19.71
C GLN A 1110 -6.91 2.26 20.68
N SER A 1111 -6.21 1.23 20.21
CA SER A 1111 -5.32 0.39 21.02
C SER A 1111 -4.11 1.13 21.62
N ARG A 1112 -3.82 2.36 21.16
CA ARG A 1112 -2.72 3.19 21.69
C ARG A 1112 -3.13 4.04 22.88
N PHE A 1113 -4.42 4.22 23.12
CA PHE A 1113 -4.95 5.05 24.20
C PHE A 1113 -5.45 4.21 25.37
N ASN A 1114 -5.28 4.74 26.59
CA ASN A 1114 -6.06 4.30 27.74
C ASN A 1114 -7.44 4.97 27.65
N LEU A 1115 -8.48 4.16 27.50
CA LEU A 1115 -9.85 4.65 27.33
C LEU A 1115 -10.53 4.81 28.69
N ILE A 1116 -11.12 5.97 28.92
CA ILE A 1116 -11.93 6.26 30.11
C ILE A 1116 -13.30 6.76 29.65
N ASN A 1117 -14.35 6.00 29.96
CA ASN A 1117 -15.71 6.42 29.66
C ASN A 1117 -16.27 7.30 30.77
N MET A 1118 -16.73 8.50 30.41
CA MET A 1118 -17.43 9.43 31.28
C MET A 1118 -18.95 9.24 31.13
N THR A 1119 -19.57 8.76 32.20
CA THR A 1119 -21.03 8.61 32.30
C THR A 1119 -21.72 9.95 32.50
N PHE A 1120 -23.04 9.98 32.26
CA PHE A 1120 -23.83 11.19 32.54
C PHE A 1120 -23.80 11.47 34.06
N PRO A 1121 -23.66 12.73 34.50
CA PRO A 1121 -23.64 13.05 35.93
C PRO A 1121 -24.96 12.67 36.61
N ALA A 1122 -24.88 12.10 37.81
CA ALA A 1122 -26.08 11.82 38.61
C ALA A 1122 -26.81 13.12 38.99
N GLU A 1123 -28.12 13.04 39.20
CA GLU A 1123 -28.96 14.21 39.55
C GLU A 1123 -28.42 14.97 40.77
N SER A 1124 -27.89 14.26 41.77
CA SER A 1124 -27.27 14.86 42.96
C SER A 1124 -26.08 15.76 42.62
N GLN A 1125 -25.27 15.38 41.63
CA GLN A 1125 -24.13 16.18 41.15
C GLN A 1125 -24.61 17.39 40.35
N ILE A 1126 -25.64 17.24 39.50
CA ILE A 1126 -26.21 18.35 38.74
C ILE A 1126 -26.82 19.40 39.69
N LYS A 1127 -27.57 18.94 40.70
CA LYS A 1127 -28.13 19.78 41.76
C LYS A 1127 -27.05 20.51 42.54
N ARG A 1128 -25.91 19.86 42.81
CA ARG A 1128 -24.75 20.50 43.44
C ARG A 1128 -24.14 21.59 42.57
N ILE A 1129 -23.94 21.33 41.26
CA ILE A 1129 -23.35 22.30 40.33
C ILE A 1129 -24.19 23.58 40.32
N TYR A 1130 -25.46 23.49 39.96
CA TYR A 1130 -26.29 24.68 39.77
C TYR A 1130 -26.79 25.27 41.09
N GLY A 1131 -27.08 24.43 42.08
CA GLY A 1131 -27.49 24.85 43.41
C GLY A 1131 -26.43 25.69 44.12
N THR A 1132 -25.15 25.30 44.05
CA THR A 1132 -24.07 26.09 44.65
C THR A 1132 -23.90 27.44 43.96
N MET A 1133 -23.96 27.50 42.63
CA MET A 1133 -23.86 28.76 41.87
C MET A 1133 -25.00 29.72 42.22
N ILE A 1134 -26.25 29.27 42.15
CA ILE A 1134 -27.39 30.15 42.38
C ILE A 1134 -27.48 30.58 43.84
N ASN A 1135 -27.26 29.66 44.79
CA ASN A 1135 -27.33 29.99 46.22
C ASN A 1135 -26.23 31.00 46.59
N GLN A 1136 -25.04 30.91 45.99
CA GLN A 1136 -23.98 31.90 46.21
C GLN A 1136 -24.37 33.28 45.63
N LYS A 1137 -24.97 33.34 44.44
CA LYS A 1137 -25.40 34.63 43.84
C LYS A 1137 -26.50 35.29 44.66
N LEU A 1138 -27.47 34.51 45.13
CA LEU A 1138 -28.60 35.00 45.90
C LEU A 1138 -28.22 35.47 47.32
N GLN A 1139 -27.00 35.16 47.82
CA GLN A 1139 -26.52 35.72 49.10
C GLN A 1139 -26.44 37.25 49.09
N GLU A 1140 -26.28 37.87 47.91
CA GLU A 1140 -26.22 39.33 47.73
C GLU A 1140 -27.60 40.02 47.74
N PHE A 1141 -28.68 39.23 47.78
CA PHE A 1141 -30.07 39.68 47.70
C PHE A 1141 -30.76 39.66 49.08
N GLU A 1142 -31.99 40.16 49.15
CA GLU A 1142 -32.77 40.21 50.39
C GLU A 1142 -33.05 38.80 50.98
N GLU A 1143 -33.26 38.73 52.30
CA GLU A 1143 -33.48 37.47 53.04
C GLU A 1143 -34.62 36.62 52.48
N GLU A 1144 -35.68 37.24 51.94
CA GLU A 1144 -36.80 36.52 51.34
C GLU A 1144 -36.44 35.76 50.06
N VAL A 1145 -35.36 36.19 49.39
CA VAL A 1145 -34.92 35.67 48.10
C VAL A 1145 -33.92 34.53 48.26
N LYS A 1146 -33.07 34.56 49.29
CA LYS A 1146 -32.00 33.56 49.53
C LYS A 1146 -32.47 32.09 49.48
N PRO A 1147 -33.63 31.70 50.06
CA PRO A 1147 -34.07 30.30 50.06
C PRO A 1147 -34.56 29.80 48.71
N ILE A 1148 -34.86 30.69 47.75
CA ILE A 1148 -35.49 30.32 46.48
C ILE A 1148 -34.55 29.52 45.57
N GLY A 1149 -33.23 29.69 45.70
CA GLY A 1149 -32.24 29.07 44.80
C GLY A 1149 -32.31 27.54 44.78
N GLY A 1150 -32.53 26.90 45.94
CA GLY A 1150 -32.72 25.46 46.03
C GLY A 1150 -33.98 24.98 45.31
N ILE A 1151 -35.08 25.73 45.43
CA ILE A 1151 -36.37 25.43 44.81
C ILE A 1151 -36.27 25.58 43.29
N LEU A 1152 -35.67 26.68 42.80
CA LEU A 1152 -35.46 26.91 41.36
C LEU A 1152 -34.60 25.81 40.73
N THR A 1153 -33.59 25.33 41.45
CA THR A 1153 -32.73 24.24 40.97
C THR A 1153 -33.51 22.95 40.80
N GLN A 1154 -34.32 22.57 41.79
CA GLN A 1154 -35.15 21.37 41.70
C GLN A 1154 -36.20 21.49 40.57
N ALA A 1155 -36.91 22.62 40.50
CA ALA A 1155 -37.92 22.86 39.47
C ALA A 1155 -37.34 22.83 38.05
N THR A 1156 -36.13 23.36 37.85
CA THR A 1156 -35.45 23.33 36.55
C THR A 1156 -35.10 21.91 36.13
N LEU A 1157 -34.68 21.06 37.07
CA LEU A 1157 -34.35 19.66 36.79
C LEU A 1157 -35.59 18.83 36.46
N GLU A 1158 -36.67 18.98 37.24
CA GLU A 1158 -37.95 18.31 36.96
C GLU A 1158 -38.50 18.69 35.59
N LEU A 1159 -38.45 19.99 35.24
CA LEU A 1159 -38.85 20.48 33.93
C LEU A 1159 -37.98 19.89 32.81
N TYR A 1160 -36.66 19.89 32.99
CA TYR A 1160 -35.72 19.33 32.01
C TYR A 1160 -35.98 17.84 31.74
N TYR A 1161 -36.17 17.03 32.78
CA TYR A 1161 -36.47 15.61 32.62
C TYR A 1161 -37.83 15.37 31.97
N ALA A 1162 -38.86 16.15 32.32
CA ALA A 1162 -40.16 16.08 31.67
C ALA A 1162 -40.07 16.43 30.17
N ILE A 1163 -39.24 17.41 29.81
CA ILE A 1163 -39.01 17.82 28.42
C ILE A 1163 -38.28 16.71 27.64
N ILE A 1164 -37.19 16.14 28.18
CA ILE A 1164 -36.47 15.06 27.49
C ILE A 1164 -37.37 13.85 27.25
N ALA A 1165 -38.20 13.49 28.24
CA ALA A 1165 -39.11 12.35 28.12
C ALA A 1165 -40.20 12.58 27.04
N ARG A 1166 -40.63 13.82 26.83
CA ARG A 1166 -41.74 14.16 25.94
C ARG A 1166 -41.31 14.61 24.54
N PHE A 1167 -40.18 15.31 24.43
CA PHE A 1167 -39.65 15.89 23.20
C PHE A 1167 -38.44 15.09 22.72
N LEU A 1168 -38.71 13.96 22.07
CA LEU A 1168 -37.68 13.11 21.48
C LEU A 1168 -37.23 13.61 20.11
N PRO A 1169 -35.93 13.49 19.77
CA PRO A 1169 -35.44 13.82 18.43
C PRO A 1169 -36.01 12.84 17.42
N THR A 1170 -36.83 13.36 16.49
CA THR A 1170 -37.37 12.61 15.35
C THR A 1170 -36.81 13.20 14.05
N PRO A 1171 -36.83 12.49 12.91
CA PRO A 1171 -36.37 13.06 11.64
C PRO A 1171 -37.06 14.38 11.27
N ALA A 1172 -38.33 14.57 11.62
CA ALA A 1172 -39.04 15.83 11.41
C ALA A 1172 -38.65 16.93 12.41
N LYS A 1173 -38.13 16.57 13.60
CA LYS A 1173 -37.80 17.47 14.70
C LYS A 1173 -36.42 17.14 15.28
N MET A 1174 -35.41 17.20 14.42
CA MET A 1174 -34.03 16.83 14.77
C MET A 1174 -33.39 17.77 15.81
N HIS A 1175 -33.97 18.96 16.01
CA HIS A 1175 -33.51 19.99 16.93
C HIS A 1175 -33.90 19.74 18.41
N TYR A 1176 -34.73 18.73 18.71
CA TYR A 1176 -35.07 18.34 20.08
C TYR A 1176 -33.92 17.53 20.73
N LEU A 1177 -32.81 18.21 20.96
CA LEU A 1177 -31.61 17.66 21.59
C LEU A 1177 -31.24 18.48 22.82
N PHE A 1178 -31.88 18.16 23.93
CA PHE A 1178 -31.66 18.83 25.21
C PHE A 1178 -30.46 18.22 25.94
N ASN A 1179 -29.51 19.04 26.35
CA ASN A 1179 -28.32 18.62 27.07
C ASN A 1179 -28.03 19.55 28.26
N LEU A 1180 -27.02 19.22 29.08
CA LEU A 1180 -26.66 20.02 30.25
C LEU A 1180 -26.30 21.48 29.92
N ARG A 1181 -25.90 21.80 28.67
CA ARG A 1181 -25.65 23.20 28.26
C ARG A 1181 -26.92 24.04 28.24
N ASP A 1182 -28.09 23.44 28.02
CA ASP A 1182 -29.35 24.18 27.99
C ASP A 1182 -29.76 24.59 29.41
N ILE A 1183 -29.58 23.68 30.39
CA ILE A 1183 -29.68 24.03 31.81
C ILE A 1183 -28.63 25.09 32.17
N SER A 1184 -27.38 24.94 31.70
CA SER A 1184 -26.32 25.93 31.96
C SER A 1184 -26.70 27.33 31.48
N LYS A 1185 -27.37 27.47 30.32
CA LYS A 1185 -27.82 28.78 29.80
C LYS A 1185 -28.92 29.41 30.67
N VAL A 1186 -29.85 28.61 31.20
CA VAL A 1186 -30.88 29.09 32.15
C VAL A 1186 -30.20 29.69 33.39
N PHE A 1187 -29.25 28.96 33.98
CA PHE A 1187 -28.50 29.46 35.13
C PHE A 1187 -27.58 30.63 34.79
N GLN A 1188 -27.01 30.67 33.58
CA GLN A 1188 -26.25 31.83 33.10
C GLN A 1188 -27.11 33.10 33.05
N GLY A 1189 -28.37 32.99 32.63
CA GLY A 1189 -29.35 34.08 32.67
C GLY A 1189 -29.66 34.51 34.10
N LEU A 1190 -29.94 33.54 34.99
CA LEU A 1190 -30.21 33.81 36.40
C LEU A 1190 -29.03 34.48 37.13
N LEU A 1191 -27.79 34.09 36.83
CA LEU A 1191 -26.60 34.67 37.46
C LEU A 1191 -26.35 36.13 37.05
N ARG A 1192 -26.99 36.60 35.97
CA ARG A 1192 -26.97 38.01 35.54
C ARG A 1192 -28.01 38.86 36.26
N ALA A 1193 -28.84 38.28 37.14
CA ALA A 1193 -29.76 39.03 37.97
C ALA A 1193 -28.99 40.07 38.80
N HIS A 1194 -29.53 41.28 38.85
CA HIS A 1194 -29.00 42.38 39.64
C HIS A 1194 -30.01 42.78 40.71
N ARG A 1195 -29.52 43.04 41.93
CA ARG A 1195 -30.34 43.31 43.12
C ARG A 1195 -31.30 44.49 42.92
N ASP A 1196 -30.85 45.54 42.24
CA ASP A 1196 -31.61 46.78 42.03
C ASP A 1196 -32.87 46.58 41.17
N PHE A 1197 -32.97 45.49 40.41
CA PHE A 1197 -34.10 45.21 39.51
C PHE A 1197 -34.89 43.94 39.90
N HIS A 1198 -34.32 43.11 40.78
CA HIS A 1198 -34.89 41.82 41.17
C HIS A 1198 -34.83 41.65 42.69
N ASP A 1199 -35.57 42.51 43.39
CA ASP A 1199 -35.62 42.62 44.86
C ASP A 1199 -36.59 41.60 45.50
N THR A 1200 -37.69 41.27 44.83
CA THR A 1200 -38.75 40.39 45.36
C THR A 1200 -38.66 38.95 44.86
N LYS A 1201 -39.19 38.00 45.64
CA LYS A 1201 -39.36 36.59 45.23
C LYS A 1201 -40.07 36.43 43.88
N GLN A 1202 -41.09 37.27 43.61
CA GLN A 1202 -41.85 37.24 42.36
C GLN A 1202 -41.01 37.67 41.15
N SER A 1203 -40.16 38.69 41.30
CA SER A 1203 -39.30 39.19 40.22
C SER A 1203 -38.28 38.13 39.76
N ILE A 1204 -37.63 37.43 40.69
CA ILE A 1204 -36.69 36.34 40.36
C ILE A 1204 -37.41 35.13 39.76
N THR A 1205 -38.60 34.80 40.27
CA THR A 1205 -39.41 33.71 39.69
C THR A 1205 -39.81 34.01 38.25
N ARG A 1206 -40.18 35.27 37.95
CA ARG A 1206 -40.47 35.71 36.57
C ARG A 1206 -39.25 35.62 35.66
N LEU A 1207 -38.07 36.01 36.16
CA LEU A 1207 -36.81 35.86 35.42
C LEU A 1207 -36.51 34.39 35.12
N TRP A 1208 -36.69 33.49 36.09
CA TRP A 1208 -36.54 32.05 35.88
C TRP A 1208 -37.49 31.51 34.80
N ILE A 1209 -38.77 31.87 34.87
CA ILE A 1209 -39.76 31.48 33.86
C ILE A 1209 -39.32 31.97 32.47
N HIS A 1210 -38.88 33.22 32.36
CA HIS A 1210 -38.39 33.80 31.10
C HIS A 1210 -37.21 33.02 30.53
N GLU A 1211 -36.20 32.69 31.35
CA GLU A 1211 -35.04 31.92 30.90
C GLU A 1211 -35.40 30.47 30.52
N CYS A 1212 -36.35 29.83 31.22
CA CYS A 1212 -36.89 28.53 30.84
C CYS A 1212 -37.61 28.56 29.48
N PHE A 1213 -38.43 29.58 29.21
CA PHE A 1213 -39.07 29.79 27.89
C PHE A 1213 -38.10 30.13 26.76
N ARG A 1214 -36.89 30.53 27.09
CA ARG A 1214 -35.90 30.92 26.09
C ARG A 1214 -35.05 29.73 25.64
N TYR A 1215 -34.83 28.75 26.51
CA TYR A 1215 -33.85 27.68 26.29
C TYR A 1215 -34.40 26.26 26.44
N LEU A 1216 -35.52 26.05 27.15
CA LEU A 1216 -36.06 24.72 27.42
C LEU A 1216 -37.43 24.49 26.75
N LEU A 1217 -38.30 25.49 26.78
CA LEU A 1217 -39.62 25.50 26.11
C LEU A 1217 -39.55 26.32 24.84
#